data_AF-A0A0E0DA54-F1
#
_entry.id   AF-A0A0E0DA54-F1
#
_cell.length_a   1.000
_cell.length_b   1.000
_cell.length_c   1.000
_cell.angle_alpha   90.00
_cell.angle_beta   90.00
_cell.angle_gamma   90.00
#
_symmetry.space_group_name_H-M   'P 1'
#
loop_
_entity.id
_entity.type
_entity.pdbx_description
1 polymer ?
#
loop_
_entity_poly.entity_id
_entity_poly.type
_entity_poly.pdbx_seq_one_letter_code
_entity_poly.pdbx_strand_id
1 'polypeptide(L)'
;MAEDFGAFMERFVPPPPPPPSPSSQQLPLHGLTFAIKDIFDIAGRVTGFGNPDWARTHAPAAATSPVVLAALAAGATSLGTTIMDEMAYSIYGENAHYGTPANPCAPGRVPGGSSSGSAVAVAANLVDFSLGTDTGGSVRVPAAYCGIFGLRTSHGLVSAQNVIPMAQMFDTVGWFARDLSTLSRVTKVLLPLPDDTVKHPTHVTIPMDCFQILGSPDDHTYQIVNASVAKKFGSHAIDNANLGDFVSDNVPSIGKFIADFSESELPSVPALSVISHVMFSLLRSQFKANHAEWVNSVKPNLGPGLRENIHGAIASGDDEPLEEFLAVRAEFKSALAALLKDHGILAIPTVPGPPPMVGIQAAPLDSYQARAFSLLDIAVVSGFCQVSIPLGTRNGLPVSVSLVARHGADHFLLNMVKFTVEELRRIMDKKNNIRNMSVIAHVDHGKSTLTDSLVAAAGIIAQEVAGDVRMTDTRADEAERGITIKSTGISLFYEMSDESLKLYKGERDGNEYLINLIDSPGHVDFSSEVTAALRITDGALVVVDCIEGVCVQTETVLRQALGERIRPVLTVNKMDRCFLELQVEGEEAYQTFSRVIENANVIMATYEDTLLGDVQVYPEKGTVAFSAGLHGWAFTLSSFAKMYASKFGVDESKMMERLWGENFFDPATKKWTNKSTGSATCKRGFVQFCYEPIKQIINTCMNDQKDKLWPMLQKLGVVMKADEKDLMGKALMKRVMQTWLPASNALLEMMIYHLPSPSKAQKYRVENLYEGPLDDVYATAIRNCDPEGPLMLYVSKMIPASDKGRFFAFGRVFSGRVATGMKVRIMGPNYVPGQKKDLYVKSVQRTVIWMGKKQESVEDVPCGNTVAMVGLDQFITKNATLTNEKEADACPIRAMKFSVSPVVRVAVQCKVASDLPKLVEGLKRLAKSDPMVLCTIEESGEHIIAGAGELHLEICLKDLQEDFMGGAEIIVSPPVVSFRETVLEKSCRTVMSKSPNKHNRLYMEARPLEEGLAEAIDDGRIGPRDDPKVRSKILSEEFGWDKDLAKKIWCFGPETTGPNMVVDMCKGVQYLNEIKDSVVAGFQWASKEGALAEENMRGICFEVCDVVLHADAIHRGGGQVIPTARRVIYASQLTAKPRLLEPVYLVEIQAPENALGGIYGVLNQKRGHVFEEMQRPGTPLYNIKAYLPVIESFGFSSQLRAATSGQAFPQCVFDHWDMMTSDPLEVSSQANQLVLDIRKRKGLKEQMTPLSDFEDKL
;
A
#
# COMPACT_ATOMS: atom_id res chain seq x y z
N MET A 1 12.97 41.48 2.38
CA MET A 1 14.07 40.51 2.18
C MET A 1 14.39 40.52 0.70
N ALA A 2 15.67 40.53 0.30
CA ALA A 2 16.04 40.46 -1.12
C ALA A 2 15.36 39.23 -1.76
N GLU A 3 14.91 39.34 -3.02
CA GLU A 3 14.21 38.26 -3.75
C GLU A 3 15.01 36.95 -3.84
N ASP A 4 16.32 36.98 -3.57
CA ASP A 4 17.24 35.86 -3.71
C ASP A 4 17.97 35.45 -2.41
N PHE A 5 17.50 35.92 -1.25
CA PHE A 5 18.12 35.64 0.05
C PHE A 5 19.60 36.09 0.17
N GLY A 6 20.08 36.94 -0.75
CA GLY A 6 21.49 37.31 -0.83
C GLY A 6 22.39 36.15 -1.25
N ALA A 7 21.88 35.16 -1.98
CA ALA A 7 22.66 33.98 -2.37
C ALA A 7 23.66 34.26 -3.52
N PHE A 8 23.34 35.23 -4.40
CA PHE A 8 24.09 35.49 -5.62
C PHE A 8 25.01 36.71 -5.49
N MET A 9 26.22 36.58 -6.04
CA MET A 9 27.13 37.69 -6.33
C MET A 9 26.71 38.39 -7.61
N GLU A 10 26.52 37.60 -8.67
CA GLU A 10 26.12 38.07 -9.99
C GLU A 10 25.24 37.02 -10.67
N ARG A 11 24.14 37.45 -11.30
CA ARG A 11 23.27 36.57 -12.10
C ARG A 11 23.58 36.71 -13.58
N PHE A 12 23.84 35.58 -14.24
CA PHE A 12 24.05 35.52 -15.68
C PHE A 12 23.84 34.09 -16.21
N VAL A 13 23.60 33.97 -17.51
CA VAL A 13 23.51 32.68 -18.21
C VAL A 13 24.73 32.56 -19.14
N PRO A 14 25.67 31.63 -18.91
CA PRO A 14 26.77 31.36 -19.83
C PRO A 14 26.22 30.91 -21.20
N PRO A 15 26.89 31.22 -22.32
CA PRO A 15 26.48 30.72 -23.63
C PRO A 15 26.52 29.18 -23.66
N PRO A 16 25.52 28.51 -24.27
CA PRO A 16 25.49 27.06 -24.34
C PRO A 16 26.65 26.53 -25.20
N PRO A 17 27.18 25.32 -24.90
CA PRO A 17 28.16 24.67 -25.76
C PRO A 17 27.57 24.39 -27.17
N PRO A 18 28.41 24.23 -28.21
CA PRO A 18 27.94 23.92 -29.56
C PRO A 18 27.06 22.66 -29.57
N PRO A 19 25.97 22.64 -30.37
CA PRO A 19 24.97 21.59 -30.30
C PRO A 19 25.54 20.22 -30.70
N PRO A 20 25.23 19.14 -29.96
CA PRO A 20 25.58 17.78 -30.37
C PRO A 20 24.79 17.33 -31.61
N SER A 21 25.33 16.36 -32.34
CA SER A 21 24.70 15.76 -33.54
C SER A 21 23.28 15.24 -33.27
N PRO A 22 22.37 15.29 -34.26
CA PRO A 22 20.95 15.00 -34.05
C PRO A 22 20.69 13.49 -33.89
N SER A 23 20.85 12.99 -32.67
CA SER A 23 20.29 11.71 -32.21
C SER A 23 19.50 11.96 -30.93
N SER A 24 18.26 11.48 -30.91
CA SER A 24 17.21 11.72 -29.92
C SER A 24 17.48 11.11 -28.53
N GLN A 25 18.50 11.59 -27.81
CA GLN A 25 18.65 11.37 -26.37
C GLN A 25 18.54 12.71 -25.65
N GLN A 26 17.57 12.84 -24.74
CA GLN A 26 17.54 13.94 -23.78
C GLN A 26 18.84 13.91 -22.98
N LEU A 27 19.55 15.05 -22.93
CA LEU A 27 20.78 15.18 -22.16
C LEU A 27 20.48 14.96 -20.65
N PRO A 28 21.39 14.35 -19.88
CA PRO A 28 21.08 13.81 -18.55
C PRO A 28 20.68 14.87 -17.50
N LEU A 29 21.11 16.13 -17.65
CA LEU A 29 20.74 17.25 -16.79
C LEU A 29 19.83 18.27 -17.49
N HIS A 30 19.22 17.90 -18.62
CA HIS A 30 18.30 18.77 -19.33
C HIS A 30 17.16 19.25 -18.43
N GLY A 31 16.87 20.56 -18.48
CA GLY A 31 15.83 21.21 -17.68
C GLY A 31 16.25 21.58 -16.25
N LEU A 32 17.44 21.17 -15.79
CA LEU A 32 17.95 21.56 -14.48
C LEU A 32 18.72 22.88 -14.53
N THR A 33 18.62 23.64 -13.44
CA THR A 33 19.32 24.90 -13.22
C THR A 33 20.38 24.76 -12.13
N PHE A 34 21.50 25.49 -12.25
CA PHE A 34 22.53 25.46 -11.22
C PHE A 34 23.25 26.79 -10.96
N ALA A 35 23.83 26.91 -9.76
CA ALA A 35 24.66 28.06 -9.38
C ALA A 35 26.12 27.66 -9.18
N ILE A 36 27.03 28.60 -9.34
CA ILE A 36 28.48 28.37 -9.32
C ILE A 36 29.11 29.18 -8.18
N LYS A 37 29.86 28.56 -7.28
CA LYS A 37 30.64 29.31 -6.28
C LYS A 37 31.65 30.27 -6.94
N ASP A 38 31.84 31.47 -6.40
CA ASP A 38 32.79 32.50 -6.89
C ASP A 38 34.29 32.15 -6.67
N ILE A 39 34.63 30.90 -6.97
CA ILE A 39 35.99 30.33 -6.93
C ILE A 39 36.29 29.53 -8.22
N PHE A 40 35.25 29.18 -8.99
CA PHE A 40 35.38 28.50 -10.27
C PHE A 40 35.54 29.54 -11.37
N ASP A 41 36.58 29.40 -12.18
CA ASP A 41 36.81 30.27 -13.31
C ASP A 41 35.75 30.06 -14.40
N ILE A 42 35.35 31.16 -15.02
CA ILE A 42 34.43 31.20 -16.17
C ILE A 42 35.06 32.09 -17.23
N ALA A 43 35.25 31.56 -18.44
CA ALA A 43 35.94 32.24 -19.52
C ALA A 43 35.37 33.65 -19.77
N GLY A 44 36.25 34.65 -19.77
CA GLY A 44 35.90 36.06 -19.99
C GLY A 44 35.35 36.80 -18.76
N ARG A 45 35.29 36.16 -17.58
CA ARG A 45 34.88 36.77 -16.32
C ARG A 45 36.01 36.75 -15.29
N VAL A 46 36.05 37.74 -14.41
CA VAL A 46 36.99 37.75 -13.27
C VAL A 46 36.36 36.97 -12.12
N THR A 47 37.07 35.98 -11.60
CA THR A 47 36.67 35.21 -10.42
C THR A 47 37.04 36.00 -9.16
N GLY A 48 36.08 36.27 -8.28
CA GLY A 48 36.24 37.23 -7.19
C GLY A 48 36.88 36.68 -5.93
N PHE A 49 36.87 35.36 -5.72
CA PHE A 49 37.39 34.70 -4.51
C PHE A 49 36.81 35.28 -3.20
N GLY A 50 35.60 35.84 -3.28
CA GLY A 50 34.95 36.52 -2.16
C GLY A 50 35.64 37.80 -1.68
N ASN A 51 36.58 38.39 -2.45
CA ASN A 51 37.28 39.62 -2.09
C ASN A 51 37.34 40.65 -3.24
N PRO A 52 36.92 41.91 -3.05
CA PRO A 52 36.91 42.91 -4.11
C PRO A 52 38.30 43.35 -4.59
N ASP A 53 39.33 43.35 -3.72
CA ASP A 53 40.71 43.63 -4.11
C ASP A 53 41.30 42.51 -4.97
N TRP A 54 40.89 41.26 -4.72
CA TRP A 54 41.24 40.12 -5.57
C TRP A 54 40.68 40.32 -6.98
N ALA A 55 39.37 40.58 -7.10
CA ALA A 55 38.71 40.86 -8.38
C ALA A 55 39.34 42.07 -9.10
N ARG A 56 39.75 43.11 -8.37
CA ARG A 56 40.38 44.31 -8.96
C ARG A 56 41.78 44.06 -9.51
N THR A 57 42.51 43.10 -8.94
CA THR A 57 43.93 42.86 -9.27
C THR A 57 44.16 41.69 -10.23
N HIS A 58 43.13 40.90 -10.52
CA HIS A 58 43.20 39.76 -11.42
C HIS A 58 42.49 40.02 -12.75
N ALA A 59 43.05 39.47 -13.83
CA ALA A 59 42.45 39.55 -15.16
C ALA A 59 41.29 38.54 -15.32
N PRO A 60 40.36 38.75 -16.28
CA PRO A 60 39.34 37.76 -16.60
C PRO A 60 39.94 36.40 -16.95
N ALA A 61 39.31 35.32 -16.50
CA ALA A 61 39.79 33.97 -16.70
C ALA A 61 39.83 33.59 -18.19
N ALA A 62 40.91 32.92 -18.59
CA ALA A 62 41.10 32.49 -19.98
C ALA A 62 40.22 31.30 -20.38
N ALA A 63 39.80 30.48 -19.40
CA ALA A 63 39.02 29.27 -19.63
C ALA A 63 38.03 29.01 -18.49
N THR A 64 36.93 28.35 -18.80
CA THR A 64 35.94 27.89 -17.81
C THR A 64 36.42 26.60 -17.15
N SER A 65 36.16 26.42 -15.85
CA SER A 65 36.49 25.18 -15.13
C SER A 65 35.83 23.94 -15.78
N PRO A 66 36.55 22.81 -15.89
CA PRO A 66 36.03 21.59 -16.52
C PRO A 66 34.72 21.07 -15.91
N VAL A 67 34.54 21.20 -14.59
CA VAL A 67 33.30 20.75 -13.91
C VAL A 67 32.09 21.60 -14.31
N VAL A 68 32.28 22.90 -14.49
CA VAL A 68 31.23 23.82 -14.97
C VAL A 68 30.89 23.48 -16.42
N LEU A 69 31.89 23.23 -17.26
CA LEU A 69 31.68 22.82 -18.65
C LEU A 69 30.95 21.47 -18.75
N ALA A 70 31.27 20.51 -17.88
CA ALA A 70 30.61 19.21 -17.84
C ALA A 70 29.11 19.33 -17.50
N ALA A 71 28.75 20.17 -16.53
CA ALA A 71 27.36 20.45 -16.19
C ALA A 71 26.59 21.10 -17.36
N LEU A 72 27.20 22.09 -18.03
CA LEU A 72 26.62 22.76 -19.20
C LEU A 72 26.45 21.80 -20.39
N ALA A 73 27.47 20.97 -20.67
CA ALA A 73 27.44 19.98 -21.75
C ALA A 73 26.38 18.89 -21.53
N ALA A 74 26.06 18.59 -20.28
CA ALA A 74 24.98 17.69 -19.89
C ALA A 74 23.58 18.31 -19.94
N GLY A 75 23.45 19.57 -20.37
CA GLY A 75 22.17 20.24 -20.61
C GLY A 75 21.63 21.07 -19.45
N ALA A 76 22.39 21.26 -18.37
CA ALA A 76 22.00 22.14 -17.26
C ALA A 76 22.22 23.62 -17.61
N THR A 77 21.41 24.51 -17.03
CA THR A 77 21.51 25.97 -17.23
C THR A 77 22.07 26.64 -15.98
N SER A 78 23.19 27.37 -16.10
CA SER A 78 23.71 28.14 -14.96
C SER A 78 22.97 29.47 -14.79
N LEU A 79 22.68 29.85 -13.55
CA LEU A 79 22.00 31.11 -13.19
C LEU A 79 22.93 32.18 -12.60
N GLY A 80 24.22 31.91 -12.48
CA GLY A 80 25.23 32.87 -12.04
C GLY A 80 26.15 32.38 -10.92
N THR A 81 26.90 33.32 -10.35
CA THR A 81 27.87 33.07 -9.28
C THR A 81 27.32 33.39 -7.90
N THR A 82 27.70 32.59 -6.89
CA THR A 82 27.18 32.71 -5.52
C THR A 82 28.17 33.32 -4.56
N ILE A 83 27.65 33.98 -3.52
CA ILE A 83 28.45 34.53 -2.42
C ILE A 83 29.22 33.38 -1.72
N MET A 84 30.43 33.69 -1.27
CA MET A 84 31.29 32.80 -0.50
C MET A 84 32.00 33.57 0.61
N ASP A 85 32.54 32.84 1.61
CA ASP A 85 33.49 33.43 2.55
C ASP A 85 34.72 33.99 1.81
N GLU A 86 35.25 35.09 2.32
CA GLU A 86 36.43 35.76 1.79
C GLU A 86 37.64 34.80 1.75
N MET A 87 38.24 34.63 0.56
CA MET A 87 39.35 33.71 0.29
C MET A 87 39.11 32.25 0.70
N ALA A 88 37.84 31.84 0.82
CA ALA A 88 37.39 30.54 1.33
C ALA A 88 37.84 30.17 2.75
N TYR A 89 38.44 31.09 3.51
CA TYR A 89 39.13 30.84 4.78
C TYR A 89 38.19 31.07 5.99
N SER A 90 37.05 30.39 6.00
CA SER A 90 36.06 30.44 7.10
C SER A 90 35.06 29.28 6.98
N ILE A 91 34.34 29.02 8.09
CA ILE A 91 33.28 28.01 8.18
C ILE A 91 31.89 28.57 8.51
N TYR A 92 31.74 29.90 8.54
CA TYR A 92 30.48 30.54 8.96
C TYR A 92 29.66 31.02 7.78
N GLY A 93 30.26 31.31 6.63
CA GLY A 93 29.55 31.85 5.47
C GLY A 93 29.27 33.34 5.58
N GLU A 94 30.13 34.08 6.29
CA GLU A 94 30.05 35.52 6.50
C GLU A 94 31.10 36.24 5.66
N ASN A 95 30.68 37.26 4.90
CA ASN A 95 31.60 38.05 4.07
C ASN A 95 31.50 39.54 4.43
N ALA A 96 32.62 40.16 4.78
CA ALA A 96 32.66 41.56 5.20
C ALA A 96 32.34 42.55 4.06
N HIS A 97 32.51 42.14 2.81
CA HIS A 97 32.33 42.99 1.62
C HIS A 97 30.96 42.79 0.97
N TYR A 98 30.51 41.53 0.91
CA TYR A 98 29.28 41.15 0.18
C TYR A 98 28.11 40.77 1.09
N GLY A 99 28.33 40.69 2.41
CA GLY A 99 27.33 40.31 3.40
C GLY A 99 27.18 38.79 3.56
N THR A 100 26.24 38.41 4.41
CA THR A 100 25.95 37.00 4.77
C THR A 100 24.63 36.57 4.12
N PRO A 101 24.62 35.50 3.30
CA PRO A 101 23.38 34.94 2.76
C PRO A 101 22.41 34.53 3.88
N ALA A 102 21.13 34.85 3.74
CA ALA A 102 20.13 34.53 4.75
C ALA A 102 19.81 33.03 4.73
N ASN A 103 20.04 32.33 5.85
CA ASN A 103 19.73 30.91 5.98
C ASN A 103 18.20 30.68 5.97
N PRO A 104 17.62 30.02 4.93
CA PRO A 104 16.17 29.86 4.81
C PRO A 104 15.60 28.87 5.83
N CYS A 105 16.40 27.93 6.33
CA CYS A 105 15.97 26.89 7.27
C CYS A 105 16.21 27.28 8.74
N ALA A 106 17.02 28.30 9.00
CA ALA A 106 17.31 28.80 10.34
C ALA A 106 17.45 30.34 10.33
N PRO A 107 16.34 31.09 10.28
CA PRO A 107 16.38 32.54 10.20
C PRO A 107 17.18 33.18 11.35
N GLY A 108 18.06 34.14 11.02
CA GLY A 108 18.93 34.82 11.98
C GLY A 108 20.20 34.05 12.37
N ARG A 109 20.41 32.87 11.80
CA ARG A 109 21.62 32.06 11.99
C ARG A 109 22.44 32.00 10.70
N VAL A 110 23.72 31.70 10.85
CA VAL A 110 24.65 31.65 9.72
C VAL A 110 24.31 30.48 8.78
N PRO A 111 24.48 30.63 7.46
CA PRO A 111 24.28 29.56 6.48
C PRO A 111 25.40 28.51 6.50
N GLY A 112 26.60 28.85 7.00
CA GLY A 112 27.70 27.91 7.20
C GLY A 112 28.59 27.70 5.96
N GLY A 113 29.88 27.49 6.22
CA GLY A 113 30.94 27.19 5.25
C GLY A 113 31.21 28.25 4.19
N SER A 114 32.35 28.10 3.50
CA SER A 114 32.69 29.01 2.41
C SER A 114 31.83 28.85 1.16
N SER A 115 31.01 27.80 1.02
CA SER A 115 30.04 27.69 -0.08
C SER A 115 28.61 28.08 0.34
N SER A 116 28.49 29.03 1.28
CA SER A 116 27.23 29.47 1.87
C SER A 116 26.18 29.92 0.83
N GLY A 117 26.56 30.75 -0.14
CA GLY A 117 25.64 31.19 -1.19
C GLY A 117 25.16 30.04 -2.07
N SER A 118 26.03 29.07 -2.36
CA SER A 118 25.68 27.87 -3.14
C SER A 118 24.63 27.03 -2.42
N ALA A 119 24.77 26.85 -1.11
CA ALA A 119 23.80 26.12 -0.30
C ALA A 119 22.49 26.87 -0.12
N VAL A 120 22.54 28.19 0.14
CA VAL A 120 21.31 29.02 0.24
C VAL A 120 20.56 29.04 -1.08
N ALA A 121 21.25 29.11 -2.23
CA ALA A 121 20.59 29.07 -3.54
C ALA A 121 19.79 27.78 -3.75
N VAL A 122 20.31 26.64 -3.29
CA VAL A 122 19.62 25.35 -3.33
C VAL A 122 18.52 25.29 -2.28
N ALA A 123 18.78 25.64 -1.03
CA ALA A 123 17.82 25.56 0.06
C ALA A 123 16.62 26.51 -0.15
N ALA A 124 16.83 27.69 -0.75
CA ALA A 124 15.79 28.67 -1.07
C ALA A 124 15.06 28.39 -2.40
N ASN A 125 15.31 27.24 -3.04
CA ASN A 125 14.67 26.85 -4.29
C ASN A 125 14.92 27.82 -5.46
N LEU A 126 16.12 28.43 -5.51
CA LEU A 126 16.52 29.33 -6.59
C LEU A 126 17.19 28.60 -7.75
N VAL A 127 17.82 27.45 -7.48
CA VAL A 127 18.42 26.52 -8.44
C VAL A 127 18.20 25.08 -8.01
N ASP A 128 18.26 24.11 -8.93
CA ASP A 128 18.07 22.69 -8.62
C ASP A 128 19.28 22.09 -7.90
N PHE A 129 20.49 22.46 -8.35
CA PHE A 129 21.75 22.09 -7.69
C PHE A 129 22.75 23.25 -7.70
N SER A 130 23.86 23.14 -6.98
CA SER A 130 24.93 24.14 -7.05
C SER A 130 26.30 23.51 -6.86
N LEU A 131 27.32 24.12 -7.46
CA LEU A 131 28.72 23.70 -7.35
C LEU A 131 29.41 24.46 -6.22
N GLY A 132 30.18 23.74 -5.40
CA GLY A 132 30.97 24.28 -4.31
C GLY A 132 32.34 23.59 -4.19
N THR A 133 33.14 24.07 -3.25
CA THR A 133 34.42 23.45 -2.89
C THR A 133 34.46 23.17 -1.40
N ASP A 134 35.10 22.08 -0.99
CA ASP A 134 35.28 21.65 0.40
C ASP A 134 36.78 21.49 0.69
N THR A 135 37.34 22.44 1.44
CA THR A 135 38.73 22.36 1.95
C THR A 135 38.73 21.85 3.38
N GLY A 136 37.91 22.44 4.26
CA GLY A 136 37.78 22.05 5.68
C GLY A 136 36.36 21.73 6.13
N GLY A 137 35.37 21.64 5.21
CA GLY A 137 33.94 21.53 5.56
C GLY A 137 33.00 22.38 4.71
N SER A 138 33.54 23.09 3.71
CA SER A 138 32.82 24.12 2.97
C SER A 138 31.72 23.64 2.03
N VAL A 139 31.50 22.32 1.88
CA VAL A 139 30.25 21.75 1.33
C VAL A 139 29.39 21.14 2.42
N ARG A 140 30.00 20.53 3.43
CA ARG A 140 29.29 19.74 4.45
C ARG A 140 28.60 20.59 5.51
N VAL A 141 29.27 21.62 6.03
CA VAL A 141 28.71 22.57 7.02
C VAL A 141 27.50 23.33 6.44
N PRO A 142 27.57 23.93 5.23
CA PRO A 142 26.42 24.61 4.65
C PRO A 142 25.25 23.67 4.38
N ALA A 143 25.52 22.44 3.92
CA ALA A 143 24.48 21.45 3.68
C ALA A 143 23.75 21.10 4.99
N ALA A 144 24.51 20.88 6.06
CA ALA A 144 23.99 20.62 7.40
C ALA A 144 23.13 21.79 7.93
N TYR A 145 23.62 23.03 7.82
CA TYR A 145 22.96 24.21 8.37
C TYR A 145 21.76 24.68 7.56
N CYS A 146 21.74 24.40 6.27
CA CYS A 146 20.64 24.73 5.37
C CYS A 146 19.69 23.54 5.14
N GLY A 147 19.89 22.39 5.81
CA GLY A 147 18.97 21.25 5.75
C GLY A 147 18.85 20.60 4.37
N ILE A 148 19.94 20.58 3.60
CA ILE A 148 19.99 20.02 2.23
C ILE A 148 21.07 18.95 2.13
N PHE A 149 21.12 18.22 1.02
CA PHE A 149 22.20 17.28 0.76
C PHE A 149 23.45 18.02 0.26
N GLY A 150 24.61 17.57 0.72
CA GLY A 150 25.90 18.04 0.22
C GLY A 150 26.85 16.87 0.03
N LEU A 151 27.46 16.78 -1.16
CA LEU A 151 28.45 15.75 -1.47
C LEU A 151 29.84 16.36 -1.58
N ARG A 152 30.73 15.94 -0.69
CA ARG A 152 32.18 16.07 -0.84
C ARG A 152 32.69 14.82 -1.56
N THR A 153 33.25 15.00 -2.75
CA THR A 153 33.82 13.87 -3.51
C THR A 153 35.13 13.40 -2.89
N SER A 154 35.66 12.25 -3.33
CA SER A 154 37.02 11.85 -2.95
C SER A 154 38.05 12.81 -3.55
N HIS A 155 39.06 13.17 -2.74
CA HIS A 155 40.09 14.14 -3.14
C HIS A 155 40.79 13.72 -4.44
N GLY A 156 40.85 14.62 -5.41
CA GLY A 156 41.53 14.41 -6.69
C GLY A 156 40.75 13.63 -7.77
N LEU A 157 39.54 13.13 -7.49
CA LEU A 157 38.72 12.47 -8.53
C LEU A 157 38.06 13.44 -9.51
N VAL A 158 37.55 14.56 -9.00
CA VAL A 158 37.00 15.64 -9.82
C VAL A 158 38.09 16.70 -10.00
N SER A 159 38.33 17.10 -11.25
CA SER A 159 39.37 18.08 -11.58
C SER A 159 39.12 19.43 -10.89
N ALA A 160 40.12 19.91 -10.15
CA ALA A 160 40.16 21.26 -9.59
C ALA A 160 40.86 22.27 -10.52
N GLN A 161 41.01 21.95 -11.81
CA GLN A 161 41.60 22.87 -12.78
C GLN A 161 40.72 24.12 -12.98
N ASN A 162 41.36 25.29 -13.06
CA ASN A 162 40.70 26.60 -13.11
C ASN A 162 39.72 26.80 -11.93
N VAL A 163 40.14 26.35 -10.75
CA VAL A 163 39.53 26.65 -9.46
C VAL A 163 40.61 27.31 -8.62
N ILE A 164 40.32 28.47 -8.03
CA ILE A 164 41.32 29.19 -7.23
C ILE A 164 41.69 28.34 -6.00
N PRO A 165 42.97 28.01 -5.80
CA PRO A 165 43.37 27.12 -4.73
C PRO A 165 43.34 27.83 -3.37
N MET A 166 42.82 27.16 -2.35
CA MET A 166 43.00 27.56 -0.96
C MET A 166 44.16 26.75 -0.36
N ALA A 167 44.03 25.42 -0.39
CA ALA A 167 45.06 24.46 -0.05
C ALA A 167 44.86 23.18 -0.89
N GLN A 168 45.58 23.05 -2.01
CA GLN A 168 45.38 22.00 -3.02
C GLN A 168 45.43 20.58 -2.44
N MET A 169 46.12 20.40 -1.31
CA MET A 169 46.19 19.13 -0.59
C MET A 169 44.83 18.64 -0.06
N PHE A 170 43.89 19.56 0.14
CA PHE A 170 42.59 19.32 0.75
C PHE A 170 41.42 19.76 -0.15
N ASP A 171 41.65 20.73 -1.03
CA ASP A 171 40.64 21.29 -1.92
C ASP A 171 39.95 20.21 -2.76
N THR A 172 38.64 20.08 -2.58
CA THR A 172 37.82 19.10 -3.27
C THR A 172 36.58 19.75 -3.85
N VAL A 173 36.21 19.40 -5.09
CA VAL A 173 34.97 19.87 -5.70
C VAL A 173 33.79 19.05 -5.18
N GLY A 174 32.69 19.73 -4.87
CA GLY A 174 31.46 19.11 -4.42
C GLY A 174 30.23 19.86 -4.90
N TRP A 175 29.05 19.35 -4.56
CA TRP A 175 27.79 19.96 -4.97
C TRP A 175 26.67 19.70 -3.98
N PHE A 176 25.60 20.49 -4.14
CA PHE A 176 24.43 20.48 -3.29
C PHE A 176 23.16 20.17 -4.08
N ALA A 177 22.19 19.55 -3.43
CA ALA A 177 20.84 19.40 -3.97
C ALA A 177 19.82 19.32 -2.81
N ARG A 178 18.56 19.68 -3.06
CA ARG A 178 17.48 19.52 -2.06
C ARG A 178 17.06 18.06 -1.90
N ASP A 179 17.19 17.28 -2.97
CA ASP A 179 16.79 15.90 -3.03
C ASP A 179 17.91 15.02 -3.60
N LEU A 180 17.85 13.74 -3.28
CA LEU A 180 18.88 12.79 -3.65
C LEU A 180 18.85 12.40 -5.14
N SER A 181 17.70 12.53 -5.81
CA SER A 181 17.60 12.26 -7.26
C SER A 181 18.47 13.23 -8.02
N THR A 182 18.27 14.53 -7.78
CA THR A 182 19.06 15.60 -8.35
C THR A 182 20.53 15.41 -8.01
N LEU A 183 20.86 15.15 -6.73
CA LEU A 183 22.23 14.89 -6.30
C LEU A 183 22.87 13.74 -7.08
N SER A 184 22.15 12.61 -7.24
CA SER A 184 22.67 11.45 -7.95
C SER A 184 22.78 11.66 -9.46
N ARG A 185 21.85 12.37 -10.09
CA ARG A 185 21.89 12.67 -11.53
C ARG A 185 23.12 13.53 -11.83
N VAL A 186 23.35 14.55 -11.01
CA VAL A 186 24.54 15.40 -11.09
C VAL A 186 25.80 14.57 -10.87
N THR A 187 25.85 13.70 -9.86
CA THR A 187 27.03 12.85 -9.62
C THR A 187 27.36 11.95 -10.79
N LYS A 188 26.38 11.27 -11.39
CA LYS A 188 26.61 10.39 -12.56
C LYS A 188 27.24 11.10 -13.76
N VAL A 189 27.05 12.42 -13.84
CA VAL A 189 27.62 13.24 -14.92
C VAL A 189 28.98 13.81 -14.54
N LEU A 190 29.12 14.32 -13.32
CA LEU A 190 30.31 15.06 -12.90
C LEU A 190 31.42 14.18 -12.33
N LEU A 191 31.12 12.94 -11.95
CA LEU A 191 32.08 12.02 -11.34
C LEU A 191 32.52 10.95 -12.37
N PRO A 192 33.83 10.83 -12.65
CA PRO A 192 34.35 9.93 -13.69
C PRO A 192 34.63 8.52 -13.13
N LEU A 193 33.65 7.88 -12.50
CA LEU A 193 33.77 6.52 -11.97
C LEU A 193 32.70 5.58 -12.56
N PRO A 194 32.97 4.27 -12.66
CA PRO A 194 31.93 3.29 -12.99
C PRO A 194 30.87 3.26 -11.88
N ASP A 195 29.58 3.12 -12.25
CA ASP A 195 28.51 2.86 -11.28
C ASP A 195 28.82 1.52 -10.57
N ASP A 196 28.94 1.55 -9.24
CA ASP A 196 29.23 0.35 -8.43
C ASP A 196 27.98 -0.55 -8.32
N THR A 197 28.16 -1.85 -8.50
CA THR A 197 27.09 -2.86 -8.40
C THR A 197 26.72 -3.20 -6.96
N VAL A 198 27.60 -2.92 -6.00
CA VAL A 198 27.39 -3.25 -4.59
C VAL A 198 26.49 -2.20 -3.93
N LYS A 199 25.32 -2.61 -3.43
CA LYS A 199 24.31 -1.74 -2.80
C LYS A 199 24.30 -1.77 -1.27
N HIS A 200 25.13 -2.61 -0.62
CA HIS A 200 25.11 -2.82 0.83
C HIS A 200 26.51 -2.75 1.45
N PRO A 201 26.65 -2.20 2.66
CA PRO A 201 27.94 -2.10 3.32
C PRO A 201 28.30 -3.44 3.96
N THR A 202 29.59 -3.75 3.95
CA THR A 202 30.14 -4.90 4.69
C THR A 202 30.10 -4.68 6.21
N HIS A 203 30.21 -3.41 6.64
CA HIS A 203 30.10 -2.97 8.02
C HIS A 203 29.86 -1.45 8.06
N VAL A 204 29.28 -0.97 9.15
CA VAL A 204 29.02 0.45 9.42
C VAL A 204 29.57 0.79 10.79
N THR A 205 30.60 1.63 10.84
CA THR A 205 31.17 2.13 12.09
C THR A 205 30.41 3.38 12.54
N ILE A 206 29.86 3.35 13.77
CA ILE A 206 29.13 4.46 14.41
C ILE A 206 29.85 4.81 15.72
N PRO A 207 30.89 5.64 15.66
CA PRO A 207 31.78 5.88 16.79
C PRO A 207 31.10 6.79 17.84
N MET A 208 30.86 6.26 19.04
CA MET A 208 30.13 6.98 20.10
C MET A 208 30.81 8.29 20.51
N ASP A 209 32.15 8.28 20.61
CA ASP A 209 32.96 9.44 20.95
C ASP A 209 32.75 10.64 19.99
N CYS A 210 32.49 10.39 18.71
CA CYS A 210 32.13 11.46 17.77
C CYS A 210 30.76 12.08 18.05
N PHE A 211 29.79 11.30 18.54
CA PHE A 211 28.47 11.81 18.91
C PHE A 211 28.46 12.53 20.26
N GLN A 212 29.41 12.22 21.16
CA GLN A 212 29.60 12.96 22.41
C GLN A 212 30.00 14.43 22.17
N ILE A 213 30.55 14.75 21.00
CA ILE A 213 30.92 16.12 20.59
C ILE A 213 29.69 17.04 20.43
N LEU A 214 28.47 16.50 20.26
CA LEU A 214 27.23 17.29 20.01
C LEU A 214 26.84 18.26 21.15
N GLY A 215 27.46 18.14 22.33
CA GLY A 215 27.44 19.16 23.38
C GLY A 215 26.07 19.42 24.04
N SER A 216 25.05 18.61 23.75
CA SER A 216 23.74 18.66 24.41
C SER A 216 23.44 17.31 25.08
N PRO A 217 23.14 17.29 26.40
CA PRO A 217 22.79 16.05 27.10
C PRO A 217 21.45 15.44 26.64
N ASP A 218 20.60 16.21 25.95
CA ASP A 218 19.31 15.75 25.40
C ASP A 218 19.42 15.29 23.92
N ASP A 219 20.65 15.11 23.41
CA ASP A 219 20.88 14.72 22.02
C ASP A 219 20.70 13.22 21.79
N HIS A 220 19.57 12.84 21.15
CA HIS A 220 19.27 11.46 20.79
C HIS A 220 19.76 11.03 19.39
N THR A 221 20.58 11.84 18.71
CA THR A 221 20.98 11.57 17.32
C THR A 221 21.75 10.25 17.21
N TYR A 222 22.60 9.92 18.18
CA TYR A 222 23.32 8.64 18.20
C TYR A 222 22.34 7.46 18.20
N GLN A 223 21.36 7.46 19.11
CA GLN A 223 20.38 6.39 19.24
C GLN A 223 19.52 6.27 17.97
N ILE A 224 19.14 7.40 17.38
CA ILE A 224 18.37 7.43 16.12
C ILE A 224 19.17 6.83 14.97
N VAL A 225 20.43 7.24 14.79
CA VAL A 225 21.29 6.73 13.72
C VAL A 225 21.57 5.25 13.93
N ASN A 226 21.96 4.86 15.14
CA ASN A 226 22.25 3.47 15.48
C ASN A 226 21.03 2.57 15.24
N ALA A 227 19.85 2.96 15.73
CA ALA A 227 18.61 2.23 15.48
C ALA A 227 18.25 2.18 13.98
N SER A 228 18.47 3.27 13.23
CA SER A 228 18.18 3.32 11.80
C SER A 228 19.10 2.43 10.97
N VAL A 229 20.40 2.41 11.29
CA VAL A 229 21.39 1.53 10.66
C VAL A 229 21.12 0.07 11.05
N ALA A 230 20.79 -0.18 12.32
CA ALA A 230 20.48 -1.53 12.82
C ALA A 230 19.23 -2.09 12.15
N LYS A 231 18.22 -1.24 11.95
CA LYS A 231 17.01 -1.59 11.19
C LYS A 231 17.32 -1.91 9.74
N LYS A 232 18.25 -1.19 9.10
CA LYS A 232 18.52 -1.30 7.65
C LYS A 232 19.50 -2.43 7.30
N PHE A 233 20.56 -2.63 8.09
CA PHE A 233 21.64 -3.59 7.79
C PHE A 233 21.80 -4.70 8.84
N GLY A 234 20.99 -4.66 9.90
CA GLY A 234 21.11 -5.56 11.04
C GLY A 234 22.19 -5.11 12.01
N SER A 235 21.96 -5.33 13.31
CA SER A 235 22.92 -4.92 14.37
C SER A 235 24.30 -5.57 14.26
N HIS A 236 24.43 -6.68 13.52
CA HIS A 236 25.71 -7.37 13.31
C HIS A 236 26.64 -6.63 12.35
N ALA A 237 26.08 -5.76 11.50
CA ALA A 237 26.86 -4.91 10.60
C ALA A 237 27.38 -3.65 11.30
N ILE A 238 26.98 -3.38 12.56
CA ILE A 238 27.36 -2.17 13.28
C ILE A 238 28.60 -2.43 14.12
N ASP A 239 29.60 -1.57 13.95
CA ASP A 239 30.74 -1.43 14.85
C ASP A 239 30.62 -0.11 15.61
N ASN A 240 30.55 -0.18 16.94
CA ASN A 240 30.45 1.02 17.80
C ASN A 240 31.79 1.40 18.44
N ALA A 241 32.91 0.90 17.92
CA ALA A 241 34.24 1.26 18.40
C ALA A 241 34.47 2.78 18.33
N ASN A 242 35.11 3.33 19.38
CA ASN A 242 35.49 4.73 19.42
C ASN A 242 36.54 5.03 18.35
N LEU A 243 36.36 6.12 17.62
CA LEU A 243 37.27 6.48 16.55
C LEU A 243 38.59 7.05 17.11
N GLY A 244 38.55 7.78 18.21
CA GLY A 244 39.73 8.37 18.85
C GLY A 244 40.73 7.33 19.35
N ASP A 245 40.22 6.28 19.99
CA ASP A 245 41.04 5.15 20.47
C ASP A 245 41.67 4.44 19.26
N PHE A 246 40.88 4.16 18.23
CA PHE A 246 41.38 3.56 16.99
C PHE A 246 42.49 4.40 16.33
N VAL A 247 42.32 5.72 16.23
CA VAL A 247 43.33 6.61 15.64
C VAL A 247 44.60 6.64 16.48
N SER A 248 44.48 6.69 17.80
CA SER A 248 45.63 6.67 18.72
C SER A 248 46.47 5.40 18.56
N ASP A 249 45.81 4.26 18.38
CA ASP A 249 46.46 2.95 18.25
C ASP A 249 47.06 2.70 16.85
N ASN A 250 46.52 3.33 15.80
CA ASN A 250 46.85 3.01 14.41
C ASN A 250 47.58 4.14 13.64
N VAL A 251 47.85 5.29 14.28
CA VAL A 251 48.61 6.41 13.70
C VAL A 251 49.86 6.67 14.57
N PRO A 252 50.97 5.95 14.36
CA PRO A 252 52.12 5.97 15.27
C PRO A 252 52.70 7.37 15.55
N SER A 253 52.71 8.26 14.57
CA SER A 253 53.27 9.60 14.69
C SER A 253 52.42 10.54 15.54
N ILE A 254 51.16 10.20 15.83
CA ILE A 254 50.22 11.06 16.55
C ILE A 254 50.56 11.20 18.04
N GLY A 255 51.15 10.16 18.64
CA GLY A 255 51.45 10.12 20.08
C GLY A 255 52.42 11.21 20.55
N LYS A 256 53.26 11.72 19.64
CA LYS A 256 54.18 12.86 19.90
C LYS A 256 53.44 14.15 20.23
N PHE A 257 52.22 14.31 19.71
CA PHE A 257 51.43 15.53 19.82
C PHE A 257 50.25 15.38 20.79
N ILE A 258 49.76 14.16 21.04
CA ILE A 258 48.57 13.92 21.89
C ILE A 258 48.71 14.54 23.29
N ALA A 259 49.90 14.52 23.89
CA ALA A 259 50.15 15.05 25.23
C ALA A 259 49.76 16.55 25.34
N ASP A 260 50.03 17.33 24.29
CA ASP A 260 49.78 18.78 24.25
C ASP A 260 48.28 19.13 24.21
N PHE A 261 47.43 18.16 23.86
CA PHE A 261 45.97 18.33 23.74
C PHE A 261 45.17 17.60 24.82
N SER A 262 45.84 16.91 25.75
CA SER A 262 45.23 16.13 26.83
C SER A 262 44.72 16.98 28.03
N GLU A 263 45.09 18.26 28.11
CA GLU A 263 44.76 19.17 29.24
C GLU A 263 43.61 20.16 28.98
N SER A 264 42.89 20.10 27.84
CA SER A 264 41.85 21.10 27.52
C SER A 264 40.44 20.75 28.05
N GLU A 265 39.76 21.68 28.75
CA GLU A 265 38.47 21.52 29.46
C GLU A 265 37.21 21.34 28.58
N LEU A 266 37.31 20.96 27.30
CA LEU A 266 36.18 20.87 26.38
C LEU A 266 35.91 19.43 25.93
N PRO A 267 34.65 19.03 25.63
CA PRO A 267 34.36 17.73 25.05
C PRO A 267 35.04 17.66 23.67
N SER A 268 36.19 17.01 23.63
CA SER A 268 37.02 16.82 22.45
C SER A 268 37.59 15.41 22.48
N VAL A 269 37.86 14.86 21.31
CA VAL A 269 38.54 13.57 21.15
C VAL A 269 40.00 13.91 20.87
N PRO A 270 40.96 13.72 21.81
CA PRO A 270 42.31 14.26 21.70
C PRO A 270 43.02 13.90 20.39
N ALA A 271 42.90 12.65 19.95
CA ALA A 271 43.45 12.21 18.67
C ALA A 271 42.87 13.00 17.48
N LEU A 272 41.56 13.24 17.44
CA LEU A 272 40.93 14.03 16.38
C LEU A 272 41.32 15.50 16.46
N SER A 273 41.54 16.05 17.66
CA SER A 273 42.06 17.41 17.84
C SER A 273 43.48 17.57 17.27
N VAL A 274 44.34 16.55 17.42
CA VAL A 274 45.66 16.53 16.76
C VAL A 274 45.51 16.50 15.24
N ILE A 275 44.58 15.69 14.70
CA ILE A 275 44.28 15.66 13.26
C ILE A 275 43.84 17.05 12.77
N SER A 276 42.99 17.76 13.53
CA SER A 276 42.62 19.14 13.19
C SER A 276 43.81 20.10 13.22
N HIS A 277 44.68 19.98 14.23
CA HIS A 277 45.90 20.79 14.32
C HIS A 277 46.81 20.59 13.10
N VAL A 278 47.07 19.32 12.74
CA VAL A 278 47.83 18.94 11.54
C VAL A 278 47.22 19.52 10.27
N MET A 279 45.89 19.44 10.13
CA MET A 279 45.16 20.04 9.00
C MET A 279 45.43 21.54 8.90
N PHE A 280 45.24 22.29 10.00
CA PHE A 280 45.42 23.74 10.00
C PHE A 280 46.85 24.18 9.70
N SER A 281 47.86 23.49 10.25
CA SER A 281 49.28 23.81 10.00
C SER A 281 49.64 23.60 8.52
N LEU A 282 49.25 22.47 7.93
CA LEU A 282 49.45 22.20 6.50
C LEU A 282 48.68 23.18 5.61
N LEU A 283 47.44 23.52 5.98
CA LEU A 283 46.61 24.48 5.28
C LEU A 283 47.24 25.88 5.29
N ARG A 284 47.73 26.36 6.44
CA ARG A 284 48.43 27.66 6.56
C ARG A 284 49.66 27.71 5.67
N SER A 285 50.47 26.65 5.69
CA SER A 285 51.67 26.54 4.85
C SER A 285 51.34 26.62 3.36
N GLN A 286 50.32 25.88 2.89
CA GLN A 286 49.91 25.94 1.48
C GLN A 286 49.26 27.27 1.11
N PHE A 287 48.44 27.84 1.98
CA PHE A 287 47.84 29.14 1.75
C PHE A 287 48.92 30.23 1.61
N LYS A 288 49.92 30.21 2.50
CA LYS A 288 51.11 31.09 2.41
C LYS A 288 51.82 30.91 1.07
N ALA A 289 52.09 29.67 0.66
CA ALA A 289 52.74 29.39 -0.62
C ALA A 289 51.94 29.90 -1.84
N ASN A 290 50.60 29.81 -1.78
CA ASN A 290 49.73 30.23 -2.88
C ASN A 290 49.55 31.75 -2.95
N HIS A 291 49.42 32.44 -1.80
CA HIS A 291 48.85 33.80 -1.75
C HIS A 291 49.72 34.84 -1.04
N ALA A 292 50.83 34.47 -0.39
CA ALA A 292 51.63 35.42 0.38
C ALA A 292 52.20 36.56 -0.48
N GLU A 293 52.61 36.28 -1.73
CA GLU A 293 53.09 37.32 -2.65
C GLU A 293 52.02 38.39 -2.91
N TRP A 294 50.79 37.95 -3.19
CA TRP A 294 49.66 38.85 -3.43
C TRP A 294 49.28 39.63 -2.17
N VAL A 295 49.14 38.96 -1.02
CA VAL A 295 48.78 39.63 0.24
C VAL A 295 49.82 40.67 0.64
N ASN A 296 51.11 40.36 0.50
CA ASN A 296 52.19 41.28 0.86
C ASN A 296 52.32 42.47 -0.10
N SER A 297 52.07 42.26 -1.40
CA SER A 297 52.19 43.30 -2.43
C SER A 297 50.96 44.21 -2.50
N VAL A 298 49.76 43.64 -2.49
CA VAL A 298 48.50 44.36 -2.66
C VAL A 298 47.96 44.92 -1.34
N LYS A 299 48.28 44.28 -0.20
CA LYS A 299 47.76 44.62 1.14
C LYS A 299 46.23 44.74 1.13
N PRO A 300 45.52 43.65 0.80
CA PRO A 300 44.08 43.67 0.61
C PRO A 300 43.34 44.08 1.86
N ASN A 301 42.18 44.72 1.69
CA ASN A 301 41.29 45.03 2.80
C ASN A 301 40.58 43.75 3.27
N LEU A 302 41.12 43.09 4.29
CA LEU A 302 40.58 41.85 4.86
C LEU A 302 39.56 42.13 5.98
N GLY A 303 38.51 41.31 6.04
CA GLY A 303 37.52 41.32 7.12
C GLY A 303 38.10 41.00 8.52
N PRO A 304 37.39 41.40 9.59
CA PRO A 304 37.80 41.12 10.97
C PRO A 304 37.82 39.61 11.27
N GLY A 305 38.82 39.12 12.00
CA GLY A 305 39.06 37.69 12.26
C GLY A 305 39.85 37.00 11.15
N LEU A 306 39.49 37.24 9.88
CA LEU A 306 40.24 36.73 8.73
C LEU A 306 41.63 37.36 8.64
N ARG A 307 41.73 38.67 8.89
CA ARG A 307 43.00 39.40 8.89
C ARG A 307 44.02 38.78 9.83
N GLU A 308 43.62 38.46 11.05
CA GLU A 308 44.47 37.82 12.06
C GLU A 308 44.90 36.43 11.61
N ASN A 309 43.97 35.64 11.03
CA ASN A 309 44.27 34.31 10.50
C ASN A 309 45.25 34.32 9.33
N ILE A 310 45.05 35.21 8.35
CA ILE A 310 45.92 35.33 7.17
C ILE A 310 47.29 35.88 7.56
N HIS A 311 47.35 36.93 8.39
CA HIS A 311 48.62 37.45 8.86
C HIS A 311 49.38 36.42 9.71
N GLY A 312 48.68 35.65 10.54
CA GLY A 312 49.25 34.53 11.28
C GLY A 312 49.81 33.45 10.35
N ALA A 313 49.08 33.09 9.29
CA ALA A 313 49.53 32.12 8.29
C ALA A 313 50.73 32.61 7.47
N ILE A 314 50.85 33.92 7.20
CA ILE A 314 51.99 34.50 6.48
C ILE A 314 53.20 34.65 7.41
N ALA A 315 52.96 35.00 8.67
CA ALA A 315 54.00 35.21 9.68
C ALA A 315 54.53 33.91 10.30
N SER A 316 53.86 32.77 10.12
CA SER A 316 54.34 31.48 10.61
C SER A 316 55.71 31.18 9.96
N GLY A 317 56.72 30.94 10.81
CA GLY A 317 58.09 30.65 10.40
C GLY A 317 58.23 29.26 9.76
N ASP A 318 59.40 28.97 9.20
CA ASP A 318 59.72 27.68 8.57
C ASP A 318 60.04 26.57 9.61
N ASP A 319 59.86 26.85 10.90
CA ASP A 319 60.21 25.96 12.03
C ASP A 319 59.09 24.95 12.42
N GLU A 320 57.94 24.93 11.72
CA GLU A 320 56.91 23.91 11.96
C GLU A 320 57.38 22.53 11.46
N PRO A 321 57.07 21.42 12.16
CA PRO A 321 57.49 20.08 11.79
C PRO A 321 56.64 19.50 10.63
N LEU A 322 56.67 20.18 9.48
CA LEU A 322 55.82 19.87 8.32
C LEU A 322 55.99 18.43 7.83
N GLU A 323 57.22 17.88 7.86
CA GLU A 323 57.47 16.48 7.50
C GLU A 323 56.72 15.50 8.42
N GLU A 324 56.67 15.79 9.72
CA GLU A 324 55.93 14.96 10.69
C GLU A 324 54.42 15.09 10.49
N PHE A 325 53.92 16.30 10.19
CA PHE A 325 52.51 16.52 9.87
C PHE A 325 52.07 15.78 8.59
N LEU A 326 52.94 15.73 7.57
CA LEU A 326 52.71 14.93 6.37
C LEU A 326 52.70 13.43 6.67
N ALA A 327 53.56 12.96 7.59
CA ALA A 327 53.56 11.58 8.05
C ALA A 327 52.24 11.23 8.77
N VAL A 328 51.80 12.06 9.72
CA VAL A 328 50.52 11.87 10.43
C VAL A 328 49.35 11.79 9.45
N ARG A 329 49.30 12.67 8.44
CA ARG A 329 48.27 12.63 7.40
C ARG A 329 48.29 11.32 6.61
N ALA A 330 49.47 10.87 6.18
CA ALA A 330 49.61 9.64 5.40
C ALA A 330 49.22 8.40 6.22
N GLU A 331 49.66 8.33 7.47
CA GLU A 331 49.30 7.29 8.43
C GLU A 331 47.80 7.27 8.72
N PHE A 332 47.19 8.44 9.01
CA PHE A 332 45.76 8.56 9.27
C PHE A 332 44.91 8.12 8.07
N LYS A 333 45.31 8.52 6.85
CA LYS A 333 44.66 8.05 5.61
C LYS A 333 44.72 6.53 5.49
N SER A 334 45.87 5.93 5.79
CA SER A 334 46.04 4.48 5.74
C SER A 334 45.22 3.75 6.81
N ALA A 335 45.21 4.28 8.04
CA ALA A 335 44.43 3.73 9.15
C ALA A 335 42.92 3.76 8.85
N LEU A 336 42.41 4.90 8.37
CA LEU A 336 41.00 5.04 8.01
C LEU A 336 40.62 4.16 6.80
N ALA A 337 41.53 3.97 5.84
CA ALA A 337 41.33 3.01 4.74
C ALA A 337 41.22 1.56 5.24
N ALA A 338 42.05 1.19 6.22
CA ALA A 338 42.02 -0.13 6.83
C ALA A 338 40.74 -0.35 7.66
N LEU A 339 40.24 0.69 8.34
CA LEU A 339 38.97 0.66 9.05
C LEU A 339 37.82 0.41 8.06
N LEU A 340 37.67 1.26 7.04
CA LEU A 340 36.53 1.22 6.13
C LEU A 340 36.60 0.10 5.08
N LYS A 341 37.79 -0.37 4.69
CA LYS A 341 37.96 -1.32 3.58
C LYS A 341 37.24 -0.82 2.31
N ASP A 342 36.85 -1.70 1.40
CA ASP A 342 36.27 -1.29 0.11
C ASP A 342 34.77 -0.92 0.19
N HIS A 343 34.03 -1.49 1.15
CA HIS A 343 32.58 -1.30 1.28
C HIS A 343 32.14 -1.06 2.74
N GLY A 344 32.97 -0.41 3.54
CA GLY A 344 32.60 0.04 4.90
C GLY A 344 32.15 1.49 4.89
N ILE A 345 31.32 1.85 5.86
CA ILE A 345 30.82 3.21 6.05
C ILE A 345 31.13 3.68 7.46
N LEU A 346 31.58 4.91 7.60
CA LEU A 346 31.69 5.61 8.88
C LEU A 346 30.55 6.62 8.98
N ALA A 347 29.68 6.48 9.97
CA ALA A 347 28.56 7.39 10.21
C ALA A 347 28.85 8.30 11.41
N ILE A 348 28.97 9.61 11.16
CA ILE A 348 29.34 10.61 12.17
C ILE A 348 28.39 11.82 12.10
N PRO A 349 28.24 12.62 13.17
CA PRO A 349 27.57 13.91 13.06
C PRO A 349 28.28 14.79 12.03
N THR A 350 27.51 15.53 11.20
CA THR A 350 28.15 16.46 10.25
C THR A 350 28.74 17.68 10.96
N VAL A 351 28.05 18.17 11.99
CA VAL A 351 28.36 19.40 12.73
C VAL A 351 28.03 19.18 14.22
N PRO A 352 28.68 19.92 15.15
CA PRO A 352 28.62 19.64 16.58
C PRO A 352 27.38 20.23 17.28
N GLY A 353 26.43 20.81 16.53
CA GLY A 353 25.25 21.43 17.09
C GLY A 353 24.53 22.34 16.08
N PRO A 354 23.53 23.12 16.54
CA PRO A 354 22.77 24.02 15.66
C PRO A 354 23.65 25.12 15.05
N PRO A 355 23.26 25.71 13.90
CA PRO A 355 23.99 26.81 13.27
C PRO A 355 24.15 28.00 14.22
N PRO A 356 25.36 28.59 14.39
CA PRO A 356 25.54 29.79 15.23
C PRO A 356 24.66 30.98 14.79
N MET A 357 24.31 31.86 15.74
CA MET A 357 23.64 33.13 15.41
C MET A 357 24.60 34.05 14.65
N VAL A 358 24.07 34.82 13.70
CA VAL A 358 24.86 35.84 12.98
C VAL A 358 25.38 36.89 13.98
N GLY A 359 26.67 37.22 13.93
CA GLY A 359 27.27 38.25 14.79
C GLY A 359 27.51 37.87 16.26
N ILE A 360 27.64 36.58 16.58
CA ILE A 360 28.04 36.09 17.93
C ILE A 360 29.47 36.56 18.31
N GLN A 361 29.73 36.72 19.61
CA GLN A 361 31.08 37.04 20.13
C GLN A 361 32.09 35.91 19.86
N ALA A 362 33.37 36.23 19.72
CA ALA A 362 34.42 35.29 19.29
C ALA A 362 34.63 34.07 20.23
N ALA A 363 34.64 34.25 21.55
CA ALA A 363 35.02 33.17 22.47
C ALA A 363 34.08 31.93 22.47
N PRO A 364 32.73 32.07 22.45
CA PRO A 364 31.83 30.93 22.23
C PRO A 364 32.00 30.24 20.87
N LEU A 365 32.49 30.98 19.87
CA LEU A 365 32.65 30.52 18.50
C LEU A 365 33.87 29.60 18.36
N ASP A 366 34.96 29.90 19.07
CA ASP A 366 36.20 29.09 19.07
C ASP A 366 35.96 27.66 19.56
N SER A 367 35.17 27.51 20.63
CA SER A 367 34.78 26.19 21.18
C SER A 367 33.90 25.40 20.20
N TYR A 368 32.96 26.07 19.54
CA TYR A 368 32.13 25.45 18.51
C TYR A 368 32.99 25.02 17.31
N GLN A 369 33.93 25.87 16.90
CA GLN A 369 34.84 25.63 15.79
C GLN A 369 35.72 24.40 16.03
N ALA A 370 36.39 24.34 17.19
CA ALA A 370 37.25 23.21 17.54
C ALA A 370 36.50 21.87 17.44
N ARG A 371 35.29 21.81 18.01
CA ARG A 371 34.41 20.62 17.93
C ARG A 371 33.96 20.29 16.52
N ALA A 372 33.66 21.31 15.69
CA ALA A 372 33.28 21.08 14.31
C ALA A 372 34.44 20.47 13.51
N PHE A 373 35.63 21.01 13.65
CA PHE A 373 36.81 20.52 12.94
C PHE A 373 37.24 19.11 13.37
N SER A 374 37.04 18.71 14.63
CA SER A 374 37.26 17.30 15.04
C SER A 374 36.42 16.31 14.22
N LEU A 375 35.23 16.70 13.77
CA LEU A 375 34.36 15.88 12.92
C LEU A 375 34.70 16.05 11.43
N LEU A 376 34.92 17.30 11.02
CA LEU A 376 35.10 17.63 9.61
C LEU A 376 36.44 17.12 9.07
N ASP A 377 37.50 17.10 9.89
CA ASP A 377 38.84 16.80 9.43
C ASP A 377 39.11 15.32 9.16
N ILE A 378 38.20 14.45 9.61
CA ILE A 378 38.22 13.01 9.31
C ILE A 378 38.25 12.78 7.79
N ALA A 379 37.35 13.42 7.04
CA ALA A 379 37.33 13.30 5.57
C ALA A 379 38.37 14.21 4.89
N VAL A 380 38.74 15.34 5.52
CA VAL A 380 39.72 16.31 4.99
C VAL A 380 41.10 15.68 4.89
N VAL A 381 41.61 15.19 6.01
CA VAL A 381 42.99 14.69 6.11
C VAL A 381 43.14 13.36 5.39
N SER A 382 42.12 12.49 5.45
CA SER A 382 42.11 11.21 4.71
C SER A 382 41.89 11.37 3.20
N GLY A 383 41.22 12.44 2.77
CA GLY A 383 40.82 12.67 1.38
C GLY A 383 39.62 11.80 0.93
N PHE A 384 38.84 11.27 1.86
CA PHE A 384 37.72 10.37 1.60
C PHE A 384 36.46 11.12 1.16
N CYS A 385 35.53 10.40 0.53
CA CYS A 385 34.24 10.96 0.12
C CYS A 385 33.27 11.00 1.31
N GLN A 386 32.42 12.03 1.34
CA GLN A 386 31.45 12.23 2.41
C GLN A 386 30.17 12.86 1.87
N VAL A 387 29.03 12.30 2.26
CA VAL A 387 27.71 12.87 2.00
C VAL A 387 27.07 13.33 3.30
N SER A 388 26.68 14.61 3.35
CA SER A 388 25.86 15.16 4.44
C SER A 388 24.39 14.93 4.12
N ILE A 389 23.67 14.33 5.08
CA ILE A 389 22.27 13.93 4.96
C ILE A 389 21.46 14.69 6.00
N PRO A 390 20.45 15.48 5.59
CA PRO A 390 19.52 16.10 6.51
C PRO A 390 18.61 15.02 7.13
N LEU A 391 18.58 14.92 8.46
CA LEU A 391 17.73 13.97 9.20
C LEU A 391 16.37 14.55 9.59
N GLY A 392 16.18 15.86 9.43
CA GLY A 392 14.99 16.59 9.83
C GLY A 392 15.34 17.80 10.69
N THR A 393 14.43 18.19 11.58
CA THR A 393 14.59 19.36 12.44
C THR A 393 14.37 19.04 13.91
N ARG A 394 15.16 19.64 14.80
CA ARG A 394 14.98 19.65 16.26
C ARG A 394 14.81 21.08 16.74
N ASN A 395 13.72 21.37 17.45
CA ASN A 395 13.35 22.73 17.89
C ASN A 395 13.34 23.75 16.74
N GLY A 396 12.89 23.33 15.55
CA GLY A 396 12.86 24.16 14.34
C GLY A 396 14.22 24.40 13.68
N LEU A 397 15.30 23.73 14.13
CA LEU A 397 16.64 23.84 13.57
C LEU A 397 17.08 22.53 12.90
N PRO A 398 17.82 22.57 11.79
CA PRO A 398 18.20 21.35 11.06
C PRO A 398 19.18 20.47 11.85
N VAL A 399 19.01 19.17 11.70
CA VAL A 399 19.92 18.12 12.21
C VAL A 399 20.41 17.30 11.03
N SER A 400 21.70 16.99 10.99
CA SER A 400 22.29 16.22 9.90
C SER A 400 23.34 15.23 10.38
N VAL A 401 23.49 14.17 9.61
CA VAL A 401 24.52 13.14 9.80
C VAL A 401 25.26 12.94 8.50
N SER A 402 26.53 12.61 8.63
CA SER A 402 27.40 12.35 7.49
C SER A 402 27.74 10.88 7.40
N LEU A 403 27.72 10.37 6.17
CA LEU A 403 28.29 9.07 5.84
C LEU A 403 29.62 9.31 5.11
N VAL A 404 30.67 8.65 5.57
CA VAL A 404 32.02 8.70 4.99
C VAL A 404 32.36 7.31 4.46
N ALA A 405 32.86 7.23 3.22
CA ALA A 405 33.37 6.00 2.64
C ALA A 405 34.79 6.20 2.11
N ARG A 406 35.50 5.09 1.89
CA ARG A 406 36.88 5.10 1.38
C ARG A 406 37.01 5.93 0.10
N HIS A 407 38.20 6.51 -0.10
CA HIS A 407 38.57 7.16 -1.37
C HIS A 407 38.22 6.27 -2.58
N GLY A 408 37.45 6.80 -3.52
CA GLY A 408 36.99 6.08 -4.71
C GLY A 408 35.60 5.44 -4.60
N ALA A 409 35.01 5.37 -3.40
CA ALA A 409 33.73 4.72 -3.15
C ALA A 409 32.51 5.67 -3.24
N ASP A 410 32.62 6.78 -3.97
CA ASP A 410 31.61 7.83 -4.05
C ASP A 410 30.25 7.36 -4.61
N HIS A 411 30.24 6.53 -5.66
CA HIS A 411 29.00 5.94 -6.20
C HIS A 411 28.36 4.97 -5.22
N PHE A 412 29.16 4.11 -4.56
CA PHE A 412 28.71 3.24 -3.48
C PHE A 412 28.05 4.08 -2.38
N LEU A 413 28.75 5.10 -1.88
CA LEU A 413 28.26 5.99 -0.82
C LEU A 413 26.92 6.65 -1.20
N LEU A 414 26.72 7.07 -2.45
CA LEU A 414 25.43 7.63 -2.90
C LEU A 414 24.32 6.58 -3.07
N ASN A 415 24.64 5.40 -3.60
CA ASN A 415 23.69 4.31 -3.73
C ASN A 415 23.18 3.85 -2.34
N MET A 416 24.01 3.97 -1.30
CA MET A 416 23.61 3.71 0.08
C MET A 416 22.52 4.68 0.60
N VAL A 417 22.52 5.92 0.11
CA VAL A 417 21.54 6.95 0.47
C VAL A 417 20.24 6.82 -0.35
N LYS A 418 20.28 6.18 -1.53
CA LYS A 418 19.09 5.97 -2.38
C LYS A 418 18.16 4.96 -1.76
N PHE A 419 16.95 5.39 -1.39
CA PHE A 419 15.82 4.47 -1.35
C PHE A 419 14.47 5.15 -1.58
N THR A 420 13.68 4.48 -2.45
CA THR A 420 12.21 4.30 -2.49
C THR A 420 11.47 4.75 -3.75
N VAL A 421 11.23 6.05 -3.98
CA VAL A 421 10.20 6.46 -4.96
C VAL A 421 10.62 6.23 -6.42
N GLU A 422 11.85 6.58 -6.79
CA GLU A 422 12.33 6.40 -8.17
C GLU A 422 12.54 4.94 -8.55
N GLU A 423 12.98 4.11 -7.58
CA GLU A 423 13.13 2.68 -7.79
C GLU A 423 11.76 2.02 -7.95
N LEU A 424 10.80 2.36 -7.08
CA LEU A 424 9.41 1.93 -7.23
C LEU A 424 8.88 2.34 -8.60
N ARG A 425 9.02 3.61 -8.99
CA ARG A 425 8.56 4.11 -10.28
C ARG A 425 9.21 3.38 -11.46
N ARG A 426 10.52 3.14 -11.44
CA ARG A 426 11.24 2.39 -12.49
C ARG A 426 10.73 0.95 -12.62
N ILE A 427 10.43 0.29 -11.49
CA ILE A 427 9.95 -1.10 -11.50
C ILE A 427 8.51 -1.20 -11.98
N MET A 428 7.71 -0.13 -11.83
CA MET A 428 6.34 -0.08 -12.38
C MET A 428 6.30 -0.26 -13.90
N ASP A 429 7.38 0.03 -14.63
CA ASP A 429 7.45 -0.22 -16.08
C ASP A 429 7.70 -1.72 -16.39
N LYS A 430 8.22 -2.50 -15.44
CA LYS A 430 8.50 -3.94 -15.59
C LYS A 430 7.24 -4.79 -15.37
N LYS A 431 6.27 -4.71 -16.29
CA LYS A 431 4.94 -5.35 -16.15
C LYS A 431 4.94 -6.85 -15.83
N ASN A 432 5.99 -7.59 -16.18
CA ASN A 432 6.12 -9.02 -15.88
C ASN A 432 6.58 -9.30 -14.43
N ASN A 433 7.16 -8.30 -13.76
CA ASN A 433 7.68 -8.39 -12.39
C ASN A 433 6.74 -7.75 -11.36
N ILE A 434 5.53 -7.37 -11.77
CA ILE A 434 4.48 -6.88 -10.87
C ILE A 434 3.62 -8.07 -10.42
N ARG A 435 3.19 -8.06 -9.15
CA ARG A 435 2.12 -8.93 -8.63
C ARG A 435 1.08 -8.09 -7.92
N ASN A 436 -0.14 -8.04 -8.44
CA ASN A 436 -1.26 -7.43 -7.73
C ASN A 436 -2.01 -8.53 -6.99
N MET A 437 -2.12 -8.41 -5.67
CA MET A 437 -2.71 -9.48 -4.86
C MET A 437 -3.50 -8.96 -3.67
N SER A 438 -4.50 -9.73 -3.24
CA SER A 438 -5.24 -9.49 -1.99
C SER A 438 -5.08 -10.64 -1.02
N VAL A 439 -5.07 -10.36 0.29
CA VAL A 439 -5.11 -11.41 1.31
C VAL A 439 -6.56 -11.74 1.62
N ILE A 440 -6.92 -13.01 1.56
CA ILE A 440 -8.24 -13.55 1.88
C ILE A 440 -8.10 -14.38 3.15
N ALA A 441 -8.89 -14.07 4.16
CA ALA A 441 -8.91 -14.84 5.40
C ALA A 441 -10.27 -14.69 6.08
N HIS A 442 -10.63 -15.67 6.88
CA HIS A 442 -11.65 -15.52 7.90
C HIS A 442 -11.14 -14.65 9.07
N VAL A 443 -12.05 -14.16 9.91
CA VAL A 443 -11.71 -13.44 11.15
C VAL A 443 -10.75 -14.30 11.97
N ASP A 444 -9.76 -13.65 12.59
CA ASP A 444 -8.77 -14.29 13.48
C ASP A 444 -7.89 -15.38 12.86
N HIS A 445 -7.92 -15.65 11.55
CA HIS A 445 -6.98 -16.58 10.91
C HIS A 445 -5.54 -16.05 10.81
N GLY A 446 -5.25 -14.85 11.35
CA GLY A 446 -3.90 -14.26 11.42
C GLY A 446 -3.45 -13.51 10.16
N LYS A 447 -4.41 -12.92 9.42
CA LYS A 447 -4.17 -12.11 8.22
C LYS A 447 -3.25 -10.91 8.50
N SER A 448 -3.64 -10.01 9.41
CA SER A 448 -2.89 -8.78 9.70
C SER A 448 -1.48 -9.07 10.24
N THR A 449 -1.31 -10.19 10.93
CA THR A 449 -0.01 -10.63 11.46
C THR A 449 0.93 -11.11 10.35
N LEU A 450 0.38 -11.78 9.33
CA LEU A 450 1.14 -12.21 8.14
C LEU A 450 1.46 -11.03 7.23
N THR A 451 0.52 -10.09 7.01
CA THR A 451 0.79 -8.89 6.22
C THR A 451 1.88 -8.03 6.85
N ASP A 452 1.87 -7.88 8.18
CA ASP A 452 2.96 -7.21 8.91
C ASP A 452 4.32 -7.85 8.67
N SER A 453 4.39 -9.18 8.64
CA SER A 453 5.64 -9.90 8.36
C SER A 453 6.19 -9.59 6.95
N LEU A 454 5.31 -9.38 5.97
CA LEU A 454 5.68 -8.96 4.62
C LEU A 454 6.14 -7.49 4.58
N VAL A 455 5.43 -6.62 5.29
CA VAL A 455 5.76 -5.18 5.42
C VAL A 455 7.12 -4.98 6.10
N ALA A 456 7.44 -5.81 7.10
CA ALA A 456 8.73 -5.79 7.78
C ALA A 456 9.88 -6.15 6.83
N ALA A 457 9.68 -7.16 5.99
CA ALA A 457 10.68 -7.59 5.02
C ALA A 457 10.92 -6.55 3.90
N ALA A 458 9.92 -5.74 3.57
CA ALA A 458 10.09 -4.60 2.67
C ALA A 458 10.83 -3.40 3.33
N GLY A 459 11.31 -3.54 4.57
CA GLY A 459 12.04 -2.50 5.30
C GLY A 459 11.18 -1.36 5.83
N ILE A 460 9.85 -1.45 5.69
CA ILE A 460 8.90 -0.42 6.11
C ILE A 460 8.83 -0.38 7.65
N ILE A 461 8.72 -1.55 8.30
CA ILE A 461 8.73 -1.70 9.77
C ILE A 461 9.92 -2.55 10.22
N ALA A 462 10.30 -2.45 11.50
CA ALA A 462 11.34 -3.31 12.06
C ALA A 462 10.78 -4.73 12.31
N GLN A 463 11.57 -5.76 12.00
CA GLN A 463 11.15 -7.16 12.08
C GLN A 463 10.81 -7.63 13.52
N GLU A 464 11.33 -6.93 14.53
CA GLU A 464 11.14 -7.23 15.95
C GLU A 464 9.74 -6.88 16.47
N VAL A 465 9.11 -5.86 15.87
CA VAL A 465 7.75 -5.41 16.19
C VAL A 465 6.70 -5.89 15.18
N ALA A 466 7.12 -6.66 14.17
CA ALA A 466 6.23 -7.24 13.17
C ALA A 466 5.25 -8.24 13.81
N GLY A 467 3.96 -8.07 13.55
CA GLY A 467 2.88 -8.88 14.10
C GLY A 467 2.18 -8.27 15.31
N ASP A 468 2.86 -7.39 16.06
CA ASP A 468 2.30 -6.67 17.21
C ASP A 468 1.74 -5.28 16.80
N VAL A 469 2.31 -4.66 15.76
CA VAL A 469 1.97 -3.29 15.32
C VAL A 469 0.70 -3.23 14.47
N ARG A 470 0.43 -4.25 13.64
CA ARG A 470 -0.68 -4.34 12.68
C ARG A 470 -0.78 -3.09 11.82
N MET A 471 0.23 -2.84 10.98
CA MET A 471 0.38 -1.59 10.23
C MET A 471 -0.73 -1.35 9.20
N THR A 472 -1.33 -2.42 8.68
CA THR A 472 -2.45 -2.35 7.72
C THR A 472 -3.77 -1.92 8.36
N ASP A 473 -3.89 -2.09 9.68
CA ASP A 473 -5.01 -1.60 10.49
C ASP A 473 -4.74 -0.11 10.80
N THR A 474 -5.15 0.75 9.86
CA THR A 474 -4.80 2.17 9.89
C THR A 474 -5.67 2.98 10.85
N ARG A 475 -6.86 2.47 11.18
CA ARG A 475 -7.84 3.15 12.02
C ARG A 475 -7.68 2.76 13.50
N ALA A 476 -8.09 3.66 14.40
CA ALA A 476 -7.99 3.44 15.84
C ALA A 476 -8.93 2.32 16.33
N ASP A 477 -10.13 2.22 15.75
CA ASP A 477 -11.11 1.18 16.05
C ASP A 477 -10.71 -0.20 15.52
N GLU A 478 -10.04 -0.28 14.37
CA GLU A 478 -9.42 -1.52 13.87
C GLU A 478 -8.40 -2.06 14.88
N ALA A 479 -7.51 -1.20 15.39
CA ALA A 479 -6.49 -1.59 16.37
C ALA A 479 -7.10 -2.04 17.71
N GLU A 480 -8.14 -1.35 18.19
CA GLU A 480 -8.86 -1.66 19.43
C GLU A 480 -9.65 -2.98 19.33
N ARG A 481 -10.41 -3.17 18.24
CA ARG A 481 -11.23 -4.37 18.02
C ARG A 481 -10.43 -5.57 17.54
N GLY A 482 -9.24 -5.33 16.98
CA GLY A 482 -8.36 -6.34 16.41
C GLY A 482 -8.85 -6.98 15.11
N ILE A 483 -9.73 -6.29 14.38
CA ILE A 483 -10.26 -6.72 13.09
C ILE A 483 -9.99 -5.65 12.03
N THR A 484 -9.67 -6.07 10.81
CA THR A 484 -9.57 -5.15 9.67
C THR A 484 -10.96 -4.78 9.16
N ILE A 485 -11.24 -3.48 9.04
CA ILE A 485 -12.55 -2.92 8.67
C ILE A 485 -12.49 -2.35 7.24
N LYS A 486 -11.42 -1.61 6.89
CA LYS A 486 -11.23 -0.99 5.58
C LYS A 486 -10.05 -1.61 4.84
N SER A 487 -10.20 -1.77 3.53
CA SER A 487 -9.11 -2.29 2.71
C SER A 487 -7.97 -1.26 2.55
N THR A 488 -6.73 -1.69 2.77
CA THR A 488 -5.52 -0.85 2.70
C THR A 488 -4.53 -1.43 1.69
N GLY A 489 -4.09 -0.60 0.75
CA GLY A 489 -3.06 -0.96 -0.23
C GLY A 489 -1.63 -0.67 0.25
N ILE A 490 -0.69 -1.57 -0.02
CA ILE A 490 0.74 -1.40 0.22
C ILE A 490 1.51 -1.93 -0.99
N SER A 491 2.47 -1.15 -1.49
CA SER A 491 3.40 -1.61 -2.52
C SER A 491 4.71 -2.07 -1.87
N LEU A 492 5.13 -3.31 -2.12
CA LEU A 492 6.32 -3.91 -1.54
C LEU A 492 7.38 -4.11 -2.64
N PHE A 493 8.58 -3.58 -2.42
CA PHE A 493 9.74 -3.89 -3.24
C PHE A 493 10.44 -5.13 -2.69
N TYR A 494 10.74 -6.09 -3.56
CA TYR A 494 11.49 -7.29 -3.18
C TYR A 494 12.44 -7.72 -4.29
N GLU A 495 13.65 -8.13 -3.91
CA GLU A 495 14.66 -8.64 -4.84
C GLU A 495 14.90 -10.12 -4.57
N MET A 496 14.68 -10.95 -5.60
CA MET A 496 14.90 -12.39 -5.53
C MET A 496 16.37 -12.73 -5.78
N SER A 497 16.93 -13.69 -5.05
CA SER A 497 18.26 -14.21 -5.35
C SER A 497 18.26 -15.04 -6.65
N ASP A 498 19.37 -15.04 -7.38
CA ASP A 498 19.53 -15.85 -8.60
C ASP A 498 19.28 -17.35 -8.34
N GLU A 499 19.73 -17.85 -7.18
CA GLU A 499 19.49 -19.22 -6.74
C GLU A 499 17.99 -19.51 -6.58
N SER A 500 17.24 -18.58 -5.98
CA SER A 500 15.80 -18.71 -5.81
C SER A 500 15.02 -18.61 -7.11
N LEU A 501 15.60 -18.07 -8.19
CA LEU A 501 14.96 -17.99 -9.51
C LEU A 501 15.36 -19.14 -10.45
N LYS A 502 16.27 -20.03 -10.05
CA LYS A 502 16.79 -21.12 -10.88
C LYS A 502 15.68 -22.05 -11.41
N LEU A 503 14.64 -22.28 -10.62
CA LEU A 503 13.50 -23.13 -10.98
C LEU A 503 12.30 -22.35 -11.55
N TYR A 504 12.38 -21.01 -11.59
CA TYR A 504 11.30 -20.16 -12.08
C TYR A 504 11.25 -20.18 -13.60
N LYS A 505 10.09 -20.53 -14.16
CA LYS A 505 9.86 -20.64 -15.62
C LYS A 505 9.01 -19.52 -16.21
N GLY A 506 8.56 -18.56 -15.40
CA GLY A 506 7.73 -17.45 -15.87
C GLY A 506 8.52 -16.35 -16.58
N GLU A 507 7.83 -15.52 -17.35
CA GLU A 507 8.41 -14.31 -17.94
C GLU A 507 8.83 -13.33 -16.83
N ARG A 508 10.04 -12.76 -16.96
CA ARG A 508 10.58 -11.77 -16.01
C ARG A 508 11.58 -10.83 -16.67
N ASP A 509 11.74 -9.64 -16.10
CA ASP A 509 12.72 -8.61 -16.45
C ASP A 509 13.63 -8.31 -15.24
N GLY A 510 14.72 -9.06 -15.12
CA GLY A 510 15.60 -9.03 -13.96
C GLY A 510 15.02 -9.72 -12.73
N ASN A 511 15.55 -9.38 -11.55
CA ASN A 511 15.27 -10.05 -10.27
C ASN A 511 14.47 -9.19 -9.28
N GLU A 512 14.19 -7.94 -9.67
CA GLU A 512 13.45 -6.95 -8.88
C GLU A 512 11.96 -7.11 -9.13
N TYR A 513 11.16 -7.25 -8.07
CA TYR A 513 9.71 -7.43 -8.12
C TYR A 513 8.99 -6.35 -7.33
N LEU A 514 7.81 -5.96 -7.82
CA LEU A 514 6.87 -5.06 -7.15
C LEU A 514 5.60 -5.84 -6.80
N ILE A 515 5.26 -5.91 -5.52
CA ILE A 515 4.09 -6.63 -5.04
C ILE A 515 3.12 -5.60 -4.46
N ASN A 516 2.01 -5.38 -5.17
CA ASN A 516 0.92 -4.53 -4.72
C ASN A 516 -0.03 -5.41 -3.90
N LEU A 517 0.10 -5.32 -2.57
CA LEU A 517 -0.72 -6.04 -1.61
C LEU A 517 -1.90 -5.19 -1.19
N ILE A 518 -3.10 -5.73 -1.28
CA ILE A 518 -4.32 -5.13 -0.74
C ILE A 518 -4.78 -6.00 0.43
N ASP A 519 -4.69 -5.44 1.63
CA ASP A 519 -5.20 -6.11 2.81
C ASP A 519 -6.71 -5.93 2.86
N SER A 520 -7.47 -7.03 2.82
CA SER A 520 -8.93 -7.00 2.72
C SER A 520 -9.58 -7.37 4.06
N PRO A 521 -10.76 -6.82 4.43
CA PRO A 521 -11.41 -7.15 5.70
C PRO A 521 -11.69 -8.64 5.89
N GLY A 522 -11.40 -9.13 7.09
CA GLY A 522 -11.61 -10.52 7.48
C GLY A 522 -13.01 -10.78 8.04
N HIS A 523 -13.88 -9.79 8.18
CA HIS A 523 -15.23 -9.94 8.75
C HIS A 523 -16.32 -9.80 7.65
N VAL A 524 -17.35 -10.65 7.72
CA VAL A 524 -18.39 -10.80 6.68
C VAL A 524 -19.16 -9.52 6.35
N ASP A 525 -19.45 -8.70 7.37
CA ASP A 525 -20.11 -7.39 7.22
C ASP A 525 -19.38 -6.40 6.30
N PHE A 526 -18.06 -6.57 6.09
CA PHE A 526 -17.23 -5.73 5.22
C PHE A 526 -16.85 -6.44 3.91
N SER A 527 -17.60 -7.47 3.52
CA SER A 527 -17.40 -8.21 2.26
C SER A 527 -17.39 -7.33 1.00
N SER A 528 -18.01 -6.16 1.04
CA SER A 528 -17.99 -5.19 -0.06
C SER A 528 -16.60 -4.60 -0.32
N GLU A 529 -15.80 -4.38 0.74
CA GLU A 529 -14.40 -3.95 0.65
C GLU A 529 -13.52 -5.06 0.06
N VAL A 530 -13.82 -6.32 0.43
CA VAL A 530 -13.14 -7.49 -0.13
C VAL A 530 -13.44 -7.60 -1.63
N THR A 531 -14.71 -7.47 -2.00
CA THR A 531 -15.17 -7.41 -3.38
C THR A 531 -14.36 -6.32 -4.11
N ALA A 532 -14.42 -5.06 -3.68
CA ALA A 532 -13.68 -3.96 -4.30
C ALA A 532 -12.16 -4.27 -4.49
N ALA A 533 -11.51 -4.91 -3.53
CA ALA A 533 -10.11 -5.33 -3.65
C ALA A 533 -9.90 -6.36 -4.77
N LEU A 534 -10.74 -7.41 -4.84
CA LEU A 534 -10.63 -8.50 -5.81
C LEU A 534 -10.68 -8.02 -7.26
N ARG A 535 -11.41 -6.93 -7.57
CA ARG A 535 -11.50 -6.42 -8.94
C ARG A 535 -10.14 -5.98 -9.51
N ILE A 536 -9.28 -5.43 -8.65
CA ILE A 536 -8.01 -4.84 -9.08
C ILE A 536 -6.80 -5.75 -8.83
N THR A 537 -6.98 -6.92 -8.23
CA THR A 537 -5.92 -7.90 -7.96
C THR A 537 -5.91 -9.03 -9.00
N ASP A 538 -4.75 -9.64 -9.24
CA ASP A 538 -4.54 -10.75 -10.19
C ASP A 538 -4.40 -12.11 -9.48
N GLY A 539 -4.00 -12.08 -8.21
CA GLY A 539 -3.83 -13.25 -7.35
C GLY A 539 -4.38 -13.02 -5.95
N ALA A 540 -4.51 -14.10 -5.17
CA ALA A 540 -4.92 -14.00 -3.77
C ALA A 540 -4.14 -14.96 -2.87
N LEU A 541 -3.75 -14.48 -1.69
CA LEU A 541 -3.19 -15.30 -0.62
C LEU A 541 -4.32 -15.71 0.32
N VAL A 542 -4.67 -16.99 0.34
CA VAL A 542 -5.72 -17.57 1.19
C VAL A 542 -5.10 -18.04 2.50
N VAL A 543 -5.48 -17.41 3.62
CA VAL A 543 -4.98 -17.72 4.96
C VAL A 543 -5.99 -18.60 5.69
N VAL A 544 -5.56 -19.81 6.04
CA VAL A 544 -6.42 -20.81 6.68
C VAL A 544 -5.77 -21.27 7.97
N ASP A 545 -6.47 -21.15 9.09
CA ASP A 545 -6.00 -21.66 10.38
C ASP A 545 -5.87 -23.19 10.31
N CYS A 546 -4.77 -23.74 10.83
CA CYS A 546 -4.48 -25.17 10.77
C CYS A 546 -5.42 -26.03 11.64
N ILE A 547 -6.09 -25.44 12.62
CA ILE A 547 -7.04 -26.09 13.53
C ILE A 547 -8.46 -25.84 13.05
N GLU A 548 -8.80 -24.58 12.74
CA GLU A 548 -10.17 -24.25 12.32
C GLU A 548 -10.47 -24.72 10.89
N GLY A 549 -9.47 -24.71 10.02
CA GLY A 549 -9.63 -25.08 8.62
C GLY A 549 -10.43 -24.04 7.83
N VAL A 550 -11.10 -24.50 6.76
CA VAL A 550 -11.84 -23.61 5.85
C VAL A 550 -13.21 -23.29 6.45
N CYS A 551 -13.44 -22.01 6.78
CA CYS A 551 -14.70 -21.48 7.29
C CYS A 551 -15.54 -20.80 6.18
N VAL A 552 -16.81 -20.47 6.45
CA VAL A 552 -17.76 -19.94 5.45
C VAL A 552 -17.26 -18.68 4.73
N GLN A 553 -16.55 -17.79 5.43
CA GLN A 553 -16.02 -16.59 4.79
C GLN A 553 -14.87 -16.89 3.83
N THR A 554 -13.98 -17.82 4.21
CA THR A 554 -12.89 -18.26 3.32
C THR A 554 -13.49 -18.85 2.05
N GLU A 555 -14.52 -19.71 2.18
CA GLU A 555 -15.24 -20.28 1.04
C GLU A 555 -15.92 -19.19 0.18
N THR A 556 -16.69 -18.31 0.81
CA THR A 556 -17.45 -17.26 0.12
C THR A 556 -16.54 -16.33 -0.68
N VAL A 557 -15.45 -15.87 -0.08
CA VAL A 557 -14.51 -14.96 -0.73
C VAL A 557 -13.66 -15.69 -1.76
N LEU A 558 -13.27 -16.95 -1.51
CA LEU A 558 -12.55 -17.77 -2.49
C LEU A 558 -13.42 -18.00 -3.74
N ARG A 559 -14.71 -18.31 -3.57
CA ARG A 559 -15.66 -18.42 -4.67
C ARG A 559 -15.74 -17.14 -5.50
N GLN A 560 -15.82 -15.97 -4.84
CA GLN A 560 -15.81 -14.68 -5.53
C GLN A 560 -14.52 -14.44 -6.30
N ALA A 561 -13.38 -14.76 -5.68
CA ALA A 561 -12.07 -14.62 -6.31
C ALA A 561 -11.98 -15.47 -7.59
N LEU A 562 -12.45 -16.72 -7.54
CA LEU A 562 -12.49 -17.61 -8.70
C LEU A 562 -13.43 -17.09 -9.79
N GLY A 563 -14.62 -16.59 -9.44
CA GLY A 563 -15.53 -15.93 -10.39
C GLY A 563 -14.93 -14.70 -11.08
N GLU A 564 -14.05 -13.97 -10.39
CA GLU A 564 -13.28 -12.85 -10.94
C GLU A 564 -11.98 -13.29 -11.66
N ARG A 565 -11.79 -14.61 -11.84
CA ARG A 565 -10.63 -15.26 -12.45
C ARG A 565 -9.31 -14.93 -11.74
N ILE A 566 -9.32 -14.89 -10.42
CA ILE A 566 -8.14 -14.64 -9.58
C ILE A 566 -7.50 -15.97 -9.19
N ARG A 567 -6.17 -16.06 -9.31
CA ARG A 567 -5.43 -17.28 -8.95
C ARG A 567 -5.11 -17.32 -7.44
N PRO A 568 -5.52 -18.37 -6.71
CA PRO A 568 -5.21 -18.50 -5.30
C PRO A 568 -3.83 -19.15 -5.06
N VAL A 569 -3.20 -18.77 -3.95
CA VAL A 569 -2.17 -19.55 -3.25
C VAL A 569 -2.61 -19.67 -1.79
N LEU A 570 -2.22 -20.72 -1.09
CA LEU A 570 -2.74 -21.01 0.25
C LEU A 570 -1.63 -21.00 1.30
N THR A 571 -1.92 -20.49 2.49
CA THR A 571 -1.06 -20.67 3.66
C THR A 571 -1.85 -21.28 4.81
N VAL A 572 -1.36 -22.40 5.32
CA VAL A 572 -1.84 -23.03 6.55
C VAL A 572 -1.16 -22.31 7.72
N ASN A 573 -1.92 -21.50 8.45
CA ASN A 573 -1.43 -20.60 9.49
C ASN A 573 -1.70 -21.12 10.91
N LYS A 574 -1.09 -20.47 11.91
CA LYS A 574 -1.16 -20.81 13.33
C LYS A 574 -0.61 -22.19 13.70
N MET A 575 0.37 -22.67 12.94
CA MET A 575 1.01 -23.96 13.22
C MET A 575 1.67 -24.03 14.60
N ASP A 576 1.99 -22.89 15.21
CA ASP A 576 2.48 -22.80 16.58
C ASP A 576 1.55 -23.46 17.60
N ARG A 577 0.22 -23.41 17.38
CA ARG A 577 -0.78 -24.03 18.25
C ARG A 577 -0.67 -25.55 18.27
N CYS A 578 -0.27 -26.18 17.16
CA CYS A 578 -0.02 -27.62 17.10
C CYS A 578 1.12 -28.04 18.05
N PHE A 579 2.12 -27.17 18.25
CA PHE A 579 3.28 -27.46 19.08
C PHE A 579 3.11 -27.00 20.54
N LEU A 580 2.52 -25.83 20.76
CA LEU A 580 2.48 -25.16 22.07
C LEU A 580 1.20 -25.45 22.85
N GLU A 581 0.06 -25.59 22.18
CA GLU A 581 -1.25 -25.73 22.83
C GLU A 581 -1.73 -27.18 22.80
N LEU A 582 -1.87 -27.75 21.59
CA LEU A 582 -2.46 -29.07 21.39
C LEU A 582 -1.44 -30.21 21.49
N GLN A 583 -0.15 -29.92 21.32
CA GLN A 583 0.95 -30.90 21.33
C GLN A 583 0.70 -32.10 20.41
N VAL A 584 0.20 -31.84 19.21
CA VAL A 584 -0.22 -32.85 18.24
C VAL A 584 0.97 -33.68 17.74
N GLU A 585 0.76 -34.98 17.56
CA GLU A 585 1.77 -35.85 16.95
C GLU A 585 1.87 -35.64 15.44
N GLY A 586 3.05 -35.90 14.88
CA GLY A 586 3.36 -35.46 13.51
C GLY A 586 2.45 -36.03 12.42
N GLU A 587 2.03 -37.30 12.53
CA GLU A 587 1.11 -37.89 11.55
C GLU A 587 -0.30 -37.29 11.67
N GLU A 588 -0.79 -37.04 12.88
CA GLU A 588 -2.09 -36.39 13.09
C GLU A 588 -2.08 -34.95 12.56
N ALA A 589 -1.01 -34.20 12.82
CA ALA A 589 -0.84 -32.85 12.27
C ALA A 589 -0.82 -32.86 10.73
N TYR A 590 -0.10 -33.82 10.11
CA TYR A 590 -0.10 -33.98 8.66
C TYR A 590 -1.49 -34.27 8.10
N GLN A 591 -2.25 -35.20 8.71
CA GLN A 591 -3.60 -35.53 8.27
C GLN A 591 -4.53 -34.31 8.38
N THR A 592 -4.40 -33.52 9.44
CA THR A 592 -5.14 -32.26 9.58
C THR A 592 -4.79 -31.27 8.46
N PHE A 593 -3.50 -31.02 8.20
CA PHE A 593 -3.09 -30.11 7.14
C PHE A 593 -3.54 -30.59 5.76
N SER A 594 -3.44 -31.89 5.49
CA SER A 594 -3.91 -32.50 4.24
C SER A 594 -5.41 -32.28 4.05
N ARG A 595 -6.21 -32.47 5.11
CA ARG A 595 -7.66 -32.24 5.06
C ARG A 595 -8.01 -30.77 4.82
N VAL A 596 -7.28 -29.84 5.45
CA VAL A 596 -7.46 -28.40 5.23
C VAL A 596 -7.21 -28.04 3.76
N ILE A 597 -6.14 -28.57 3.16
CA ILE A 597 -5.80 -28.35 1.76
C ILE A 597 -6.83 -28.99 0.83
N GLU A 598 -7.26 -30.21 1.14
CA GLU A 598 -8.28 -30.93 0.36
C GLU A 598 -9.63 -30.19 0.37
N ASN A 599 -10.08 -29.72 1.52
CA ASN A 599 -11.31 -28.92 1.64
C ASN A 599 -11.25 -27.64 0.79
N ALA A 600 -10.10 -26.95 0.79
CA ALA A 600 -9.90 -25.78 -0.07
C ALA A 600 -9.92 -26.16 -1.57
N ASN A 601 -9.30 -27.29 -1.94
CA ASN A 601 -9.27 -27.79 -3.31
C ASN A 601 -10.65 -28.24 -3.81
N VAL A 602 -11.51 -28.80 -2.96
CA VAL A 602 -12.90 -29.15 -3.32
C VAL A 602 -13.65 -27.89 -3.76
N ILE A 603 -13.51 -26.78 -3.02
CA ILE A 603 -14.11 -25.50 -3.41
C ILE A 603 -13.51 -25.03 -4.75
N MET A 604 -12.19 -25.03 -4.89
CA MET A 604 -11.53 -24.60 -6.12
C MET A 604 -11.92 -25.43 -7.35
N ALA A 605 -12.09 -26.75 -7.19
CA ALA A 605 -12.52 -27.66 -8.24
C ALA A 605 -13.99 -27.45 -8.65
N THR A 606 -14.84 -27.03 -7.71
CA THR A 606 -16.26 -26.76 -7.98
C THR A 606 -16.45 -25.57 -8.92
N TYR A 607 -15.52 -24.60 -8.91
CA TYR A 607 -15.58 -23.38 -9.72
C TYR A 607 -14.48 -23.34 -10.80
N GLU A 608 -14.21 -24.48 -11.43
CA GLU A 608 -13.23 -24.56 -12.52
C GLU A 608 -13.64 -23.70 -13.73
N ASP A 609 -12.71 -22.89 -14.23
CA ASP A 609 -12.85 -22.12 -15.47
C ASP A 609 -11.76 -22.55 -16.45
N THR A 610 -12.17 -22.98 -17.65
CA THR A 610 -11.28 -23.44 -18.72
C THR A 610 -10.17 -22.45 -19.10
N LEU A 611 -10.42 -21.14 -19.02
CA LEU A 611 -9.42 -20.10 -19.32
C LEU A 611 -8.44 -19.88 -18.18
N LEU A 612 -8.87 -20.19 -16.95
CA LEU A 612 -8.04 -20.09 -15.76
C LEU A 612 -7.16 -21.33 -15.59
N GLY A 613 -7.65 -22.50 -16.04
CA GLY A 613 -6.97 -23.79 -15.93
C GLY A 613 -6.92 -24.31 -14.49
N ASP A 614 -5.95 -25.19 -14.19
CA ASP A 614 -5.76 -25.72 -12.83
C ASP A 614 -5.43 -24.59 -11.84
N VAL A 615 -6.34 -24.42 -10.87
CA VAL A 615 -6.28 -23.46 -9.77
C VAL A 615 -6.16 -24.14 -8.40
N GLN A 616 -6.15 -25.47 -8.35
CA GLN A 616 -5.96 -26.20 -7.10
C GLN A 616 -4.56 -25.95 -6.55
N VAL A 617 -4.44 -26.07 -5.23
CA VAL A 617 -3.19 -25.86 -4.49
C VAL A 617 -2.60 -27.19 -4.03
N TYR A 618 -1.29 -27.33 -4.24
CA TYR A 618 -0.51 -28.54 -4.00
C TYR A 618 0.79 -28.19 -3.26
N PRO A 619 1.03 -28.72 -2.05
CA PRO A 619 2.29 -28.51 -1.32
C PRO A 619 3.53 -28.93 -2.10
N GLU A 620 3.46 -30.06 -2.81
CA GLU A 620 4.55 -30.59 -3.64
C GLU A 620 4.87 -29.71 -4.86
N LYS A 621 3.95 -28.84 -5.28
CA LYS A 621 4.18 -27.84 -6.33
C LYS A 621 4.62 -26.48 -5.78
N GLY A 622 4.65 -26.30 -4.46
CA GLY A 622 5.06 -25.05 -3.80
C GLY A 622 3.96 -23.98 -3.68
N THR A 623 2.71 -24.29 -4.03
CA THR A 623 1.59 -23.33 -3.94
C THR A 623 0.95 -23.26 -2.54
N VAL A 624 1.47 -24.06 -1.59
CA VAL A 624 1.03 -24.08 -0.19
C VAL A 624 2.21 -23.75 0.71
N ALA A 625 2.02 -22.75 1.57
CA ALA A 625 2.91 -22.41 2.66
C ALA A 625 2.36 -22.90 4.01
N PHE A 626 3.28 -23.13 4.94
CA PHE A 626 3.06 -23.58 6.30
C PHE A 626 3.62 -22.51 7.23
N SER A 627 2.80 -21.92 8.10
CA SER A 627 3.12 -20.65 8.75
C SER A 627 2.64 -20.54 10.20
N ALA A 628 3.33 -19.69 10.95
CA ALA A 628 2.90 -19.16 12.23
C ALA A 628 3.13 -17.64 12.23
N GLY A 629 2.15 -16.89 11.73
CA GLY A 629 2.26 -15.44 11.56
C GLY A 629 2.63 -14.70 12.85
N LEU A 630 2.09 -15.12 14.00
CA LEU A 630 2.38 -14.53 15.31
C LEU A 630 3.87 -14.58 15.69
N HIS A 631 4.56 -15.63 15.25
CA HIS A 631 5.98 -15.80 15.52
C HIS A 631 6.85 -15.40 14.32
N GLY A 632 6.26 -14.97 13.21
CA GLY A 632 6.97 -14.45 12.05
C GLY A 632 7.78 -15.48 11.27
N TRP A 633 7.38 -16.76 11.31
CA TRP A 633 8.03 -17.82 10.53
C TRP A 633 7.05 -18.55 9.61
N ALA A 634 7.55 -18.95 8.44
CA ALA A 634 6.83 -19.75 7.47
C ALA A 634 7.80 -20.50 6.55
N PHE A 635 7.32 -21.58 5.93
CA PHE A 635 8.07 -22.34 4.95
C PHE A 635 7.14 -22.90 3.88
N THR A 636 7.70 -23.14 2.69
CA THR A 636 7.11 -24.02 1.69
C THR A 636 7.94 -25.29 1.62
N LEU A 637 7.49 -26.31 0.87
CA LEU A 637 8.32 -27.50 0.67
C LEU A 637 9.60 -27.20 -0.12
N SER A 638 9.64 -26.11 -0.90
CA SER A 638 10.86 -25.68 -1.59
C SER A 638 11.95 -25.27 -0.58
N SER A 639 11.57 -24.63 0.54
CA SER A 639 12.50 -24.23 1.60
C SER A 639 13.29 -25.44 2.15
N PHE A 640 12.60 -26.54 2.46
CA PHE A 640 13.23 -27.76 2.96
C PHE A 640 13.86 -28.61 1.84
N ALA A 641 13.29 -28.61 0.64
CA ALA A 641 13.87 -29.29 -0.51
C ALA A 641 15.27 -28.77 -0.82
N LYS A 642 15.50 -27.44 -0.81
CA LYS A 642 16.82 -26.82 -0.95
C LYS A 642 17.84 -27.35 0.07
N MET A 643 17.41 -27.59 1.32
CA MET A 643 18.27 -28.10 2.39
C MET A 643 18.64 -29.58 2.26
N TYR A 644 17.74 -30.40 1.69
CA TYR A 644 17.88 -31.86 1.69
C TYR A 644 18.24 -32.45 0.32
N ALA A 645 17.92 -31.78 -0.78
CA ALA A 645 18.18 -32.23 -2.16
C ALA A 645 19.66 -32.61 -2.36
N SER A 646 20.58 -31.74 -1.95
CA SER A 646 22.03 -31.97 -2.01
C SER A 646 22.48 -33.14 -1.15
N LYS A 647 21.88 -33.35 0.03
CA LYS A 647 22.21 -34.44 0.97
C LYS A 647 21.78 -35.81 0.44
N PHE A 648 20.66 -35.87 -0.28
CA PHE A 648 20.15 -37.09 -0.88
C PHE A 648 20.62 -37.33 -2.32
N GLY A 649 21.30 -36.36 -2.93
CA GLY A 649 21.73 -36.43 -4.33
C GLY A 649 20.56 -36.45 -5.32
N VAL A 650 19.49 -35.72 -5.01
CA VAL A 650 18.24 -35.67 -5.79
C VAL A 650 17.95 -34.22 -6.18
N ASP A 651 17.31 -34.01 -7.32
CA ASP A 651 16.85 -32.69 -7.74
C ASP A 651 15.83 -32.10 -6.74
N GLU A 652 15.84 -30.78 -6.57
CA GLU A 652 14.93 -30.07 -5.66
C GLU A 652 13.46 -30.36 -5.96
N SER A 653 13.05 -30.41 -7.23
CA SER A 653 11.65 -30.66 -7.59
C SER A 653 11.20 -32.06 -7.17
N LYS A 654 12.06 -33.06 -7.39
CA LYS A 654 11.80 -34.45 -6.97
C LYS A 654 11.85 -34.60 -5.45
N MET A 655 12.65 -33.79 -4.77
CA MET A 655 12.67 -33.78 -3.31
C MET A 655 11.36 -33.21 -2.76
N MET A 656 10.80 -32.15 -3.36
CA MET A 656 9.48 -31.62 -2.98
C MET A 656 8.38 -32.67 -3.10
N GLU A 657 8.35 -33.44 -4.19
CA GLU A 657 7.41 -34.56 -4.38
C GLU A 657 7.54 -35.61 -3.28
N ARG A 658 8.77 -35.95 -2.85
CA ARG A 658 9.02 -36.93 -1.78
C ARG A 658 8.66 -36.42 -0.39
N LEU A 659 8.68 -35.11 -0.17
CA LEU A 659 8.36 -34.51 1.12
C LEU A 659 6.87 -34.54 1.44
N TRP A 660 5.98 -34.73 0.46
CA TRP A 660 4.53 -34.74 0.65
C TRP A 660 3.88 -36.03 0.18
N GLY A 661 2.62 -36.27 0.57
CA GLY A 661 1.83 -37.41 0.12
C GLY A 661 2.23 -38.73 0.80
N GLU A 662 1.90 -39.83 0.14
CA GLU A 662 2.19 -41.21 0.57
C GLU A 662 3.66 -41.60 0.35
N ASN A 663 4.59 -40.72 0.71
CA ASN A 663 6.02 -40.95 0.65
C ASN A 663 6.58 -41.09 2.07
N PHE A 664 7.23 -42.21 2.34
CA PHE A 664 7.80 -42.56 3.64
C PHE A 664 9.31 -42.76 3.53
N PHE A 665 10.01 -42.42 4.59
CA PHE A 665 11.45 -42.62 4.71
C PHE A 665 11.74 -43.46 5.96
N ASP A 666 12.63 -44.43 5.81
CA ASP A 666 13.12 -45.23 6.93
C ASP A 666 14.62 -45.01 7.10
N PRO A 667 15.06 -44.37 8.20
CA PRO A 667 16.48 -44.16 8.49
C PRO A 667 17.30 -45.45 8.61
N ALA A 668 16.66 -46.56 9.01
CA ALA A 668 17.35 -47.83 9.18
C ALA A 668 17.80 -48.41 7.82
N THR A 669 16.92 -48.34 6.82
CA THR A 669 17.21 -48.82 5.47
C THR A 669 17.73 -47.74 4.52
N LYS A 670 17.62 -46.46 4.91
CA LYS A 670 17.92 -45.26 4.10
C LYS A 670 17.19 -45.24 2.75
N LYS A 671 16.01 -45.86 2.69
CA LYS A 671 15.20 -45.97 1.46
C LYS A 671 13.90 -45.18 1.60
N TRP A 672 13.45 -44.64 0.48
CA TRP A 672 12.11 -44.09 0.30
C TRP A 672 11.15 -45.20 -0.11
N THR A 673 9.94 -45.21 0.45
CA THR A 673 8.87 -46.16 0.12
C THR A 673 7.54 -45.43 -0.04
N ASN A 674 6.68 -45.93 -0.93
CA ASN A 674 5.36 -45.34 -1.17
C ASN A 674 4.26 -45.98 -0.29
N LYS A 675 4.67 -46.78 0.69
CA LYS A 675 3.81 -47.49 1.62
C LYS A 675 4.48 -47.49 2.98
N SER A 676 3.68 -47.29 4.03
CA SER A 676 4.12 -47.50 5.40
C SER A 676 4.50 -48.97 5.59
N THR A 677 5.70 -49.22 6.11
CA THR A 677 6.19 -50.58 6.39
C THR A 677 5.74 -51.11 7.75
N GLY A 678 4.98 -50.32 8.53
CA GLY A 678 4.55 -50.65 9.90
C GLY A 678 5.67 -50.59 10.93
N SER A 679 6.92 -50.34 10.52
CA SER A 679 8.05 -50.09 11.43
C SER A 679 7.89 -48.73 12.11
N ALA A 680 8.18 -48.65 13.41
CA ALA A 680 8.22 -47.37 14.15
C ALA A 680 9.27 -46.38 13.61
N THR A 681 10.26 -46.85 12.85
CA THR A 681 11.29 -46.01 12.21
C THR A 681 10.85 -45.44 10.86
N CYS A 682 9.84 -46.01 10.22
CA CYS A 682 9.36 -45.61 8.90
C CYS A 682 8.32 -44.50 9.06
N LYS A 683 8.75 -43.24 8.92
CA LYS A 683 7.88 -42.06 9.07
C LYS A 683 7.62 -41.43 7.71
N ARG A 684 6.49 -40.72 7.59
CA ARG A 684 6.16 -39.94 6.40
C ARG A 684 7.21 -38.84 6.16
N GLY A 685 7.53 -38.56 4.90
CA GLY A 685 8.54 -37.57 4.51
C GLY A 685 8.34 -36.21 5.18
N PHE A 686 7.11 -35.67 5.12
CA PHE A 686 6.77 -34.39 5.75
C PHE A 686 7.02 -34.42 7.26
N VAL A 687 6.56 -35.48 7.93
CA VAL A 687 6.66 -35.63 9.37
C VAL A 687 8.12 -35.68 9.80
N GLN A 688 8.93 -36.48 9.10
CA GLN A 688 10.31 -36.71 9.45
C GLN A 688 11.24 -35.53 9.15
N PHE A 689 11.06 -34.88 8.01
CA PHE A 689 12.01 -33.87 7.52
C PHE A 689 11.53 -32.43 7.73
N CYS A 690 10.24 -32.20 7.97
CA CYS A 690 9.72 -30.85 8.22
C CYS A 690 9.19 -30.72 9.66
N TYR A 691 8.18 -31.52 10.04
CA TYR A 691 7.47 -31.34 11.31
C TYR A 691 8.31 -31.66 12.54
N GLU A 692 9.00 -32.81 12.59
CA GLU A 692 9.80 -33.18 13.77
C GLU A 692 11.00 -32.28 14.05
N PRO A 693 11.78 -31.84 13.04
CA PRO A 693 12.83 -30.85 13.27
C PRO A 693 12.29 -29.55 13.89
N ILE A 694 11.14 -29.07 13.43
CA ILE A 694 10.46 -27.88 13.98
C ILE A 694 10.01 -28.16 15.43
N LYS A 695 9.32 -29.27 15.69
CA LYS A 695 8.88 -29.70 17.04
C LYS A 695 10.07 -29.78 18.00
N GLN A 696 11.19 -30.35 17.54
CA GLN A 696 12.41 -30.50 18.34
C GLN A 696 13.02 -29.15 18.70
N ILE A 697 13.14 -28.22 17.74
CA ILE A 697 13.68 -26.88 18.00
C ILE A 697 12.77 -26.11 18.96
N ILE A 698 11.46 -26.09 18.71
CA ILE A 698 10.49 -25.42 19.59
C ILE A 698 10.57 -25.98 21.01
N ASN A 699 10.56 -27.30 21.18
CA ASN A 699 10.67 -27.93 22.50
C ASN A 699 12.00 -27.63 23.19
N THR A 700 13.10 -27.56 22.44
CA THR A 700 14.42 -27.27 23.01
C THR A 700 14.50 -25.81 23.47
N CYS A 701 13.92 -24.88 22.71
CA CYS A 701 13.80 -23.46 23.11
C CYS A 701 12.87 -23.28 24.32
N MET A 702 11.70 -23.94 24.34
CA MET A 702 10.72 -23.81 25.42
C MET A 702 11.19 -24.42 26.75
N ASN A 703 12.07 -25.42 26.70
CA ASN A 703 12.67 -26.05 27.88
C ASN A 703 14.08 -25.49 28.21
N ASP A 704 14.48 -24.38 27.58
CA ASP A 704 15.77 -23.71 27.76
C ASP A 704 17.00 -24.62 27.66
N GLN A 705 16.94 -25.66 26.82
CA GLN A 705 18.02 -26.64 26.62
C GLN A 705 19.09 -26.10 25.65
N LYS A 706 19.72 -24.98 26.02
CA LYS A 706 20.71 -24.24 25.22
C LYS A 706 21.87 -25.12 24.73
N ASP A 707 22.35 -26.05 25.56
CA ASP A 707 23.44 -26.99 25.25
C ASP A 707 23.15 -27.88 24.03
N LYS A 708 21.86 -28.22 23.81
CA LYS A 708 21.42 -29.00 22.65
C LYS A 708 21.02 -28.10 21.49
N LEU A 709 20.46 -26.92 21.78
CA LEU A 709 19.97 -25.98 20.77
C LEU A 709 21.10 -25.48 19.86
N TRP A 710 22.20 -25.00 20.43
CA TRP A 710 23.27 -24.37 19.63
C TRP A 710 23.93 -25.32 18.63
N PRO A 711 24.27 -26.58 18.99
CA PRO A 711 24.76 -27.55 18.02
C PRO A 711 23.76 -27.87 16.90
N MET A 712 22.45 -27.85 17.19
CA MET A 712 21.42 -28.05 16.16
C MET A 712 21.34 -26.87 15.19
N LEU A 713 21.31 -25.64 15.71
CA LEU A 713 21.28 -24.42 14.89
C LEU A 713 22.53 -24.29 14.01
N GLN A 714 23.71 -24.64 14.55
CA GLN A 714 24.96 -24.64 13.78
C GLN A 714 24.91 -25.62 12.59
N LYS A 715 24.31 -26.81 12.76
CA LYS A 715 24.13 -27.79 11.66
C LYS A 715 23.14 -27.31 10.60
N LEU A 716 22.22 -26.43 10.97
CA LEU A 716 21.23 -25.83 10.08
C LEU A 716 21.75 -24.53 9.44
N GLY A 717 22.96 -24.08 9.79
CA GLY A 717 23.53 -22.82 9.29
C GLY A 717 22.90 -21.58 9.92
N VAL A 718 22.19 -21.71 11.03
CA VAL A 718 21.52 -20.60 11.72
C VAL A 718 22.47 -19.96 12.72
N VAL A 719 22.81 -18.69 12.49
CA VAL A 719 23.70 -17.89 13.35
C VAL A 719 22.86 -16.88 14.13
N MET A 720 23.05 -16.84 15.45
CA MET A 720 22.34 -15.96 16.38
C MET A 720 23.31 -14.96 17.00
N LYS A 721 22.86 -13.72 17.24
CA LYS A 721 23.66 -12.67 17.90
C LYS A 721 23.86 -12.96 19.39
N ALA A 722 24.79 -12.25 20.03
CA ALA A 722 25.14 -12.48 21.43
C ALA A 722 23.97 -12.19 22.39
N ASP A 723 23.31 -11.05 22.21
CA ASP A 723 22.11 -10.61 22.94
C ASP A 723 20.92 -11.55 22.73
N GLU A 724 20.75 -12.08 21.52
CA GLU A 724 19.66 -13.02 21.22
C GLU A 724 19.83 -14.39 21.90
N LYS A 725 21.07 -14.77 22.25
CA LYS A 725 21.36 -16.01 22.98
C LYS A 725 20.95 -15.94 24.44
N ASP A 726 20.76 -14.74 24.99
CA ASP A 726 20.32 -14.54 26.37
C ASP A 726 18.81 -14.69 26.54
N LEU A 727 18.04 -14.59 25.44
CA LEU A 727 16.60 -14.85 25.43
C LEU A 727 16.26 -16.25 25.96
N MET A 728 15.04 -16.39 26.48
CA MET A 728 14.51 -17.64 27.05
C MET A 728 13.08 -17.92 26.59
N GLY A 729 12.67 -19.19 26.65
CA GLY A 729 11.31 -19.64 26.37
C GLY A 729 10.76 -19.14 25.02
N LYS A 730 9.56 -18.52 25.06
CA LYS A 730 8.86 -18.03 23.86
C LYS A 730 9.65 -16.97 23.08
N ALA A 731 10.38 -16.08 23.76
CA ALA A 731 11.15 -15.03 23.10
C ALA A 731 12.33 -15.62 22.30
N LEU A 732 13.04 -16.59 22.88
CA LEU A 732 14.09 -17.33 22.21
C LEU A 732 13.54 -18.13 21.02
N MET A 733 12.43 -18.86 21.22
CA MET A 733 11.77 -19.62 20.16
C MET A 733 11.37 -18.72 18.99
N LYS A 734 10.71 -17.58 19.25
CA LYS A 734 10.33 -16.60 18.22
C LYS A 734 11.55 -16.19 17.41
N ARG A 735 12.65 -15.78 18.06
CA ARG A 735 13.84 -15.29 17.35
C ARG A 735 14.55 -16.37 16.55
N VAL A 736 14.71 -17.56 17.12
CA VAL A 736 15.31 -18.71 16.42
C VAL A 736 14.52 -19.06 15.15
N MET A 737 13.19 -19.12 15.25
CA MET A 737 12.34 -19.47 14.11
C MET A 737 12.33 -18.36 13.04
N GLN A 738 12.34 -17.08 13.43
CA GLN A 738 12.45 -15.95 12.49
C GLN A 738 13.75 -15.98 11.70
N THR A 739 14.86 -16.38 12.32
CA THR A 739 16.17 -16.47 11.64
C THR A 739 16.26 -17.72 10.77
N TRP A 740 15.70 -18.85 11.22
CA TRP A 740 15.78 -20.11 10.49
C TRP A 740 14.82 -20.20 9.31
N LEU A 741 13.55 -19.83 9.51
CA LEU A 741 12.47 -19.92 8.52
C LEU A 741 11.71 -18.59 8.41
N PRO A 742 12.31 -17.51 7.90
CA PRO A 742 11.65 -16.21 7.82
C PRO A 742 10.35 -16.28 7.01
N ALA A 743 9.23 -15.83 7.59
CA ALA A 743 7.93 -15.92 6.92
C ALA A 743 7.89 -15.21 5.56
N SER A 744 8.52 -14.05 5.48
CA SER A 744 8.57 -13.23 4.27
C SER A 744 9.19 -13.96 3.09
N ASN A 745 10.29 -14.67 3.29
CA ASN A 745 10.99 -15.36 2.20
C ASN A 745 10.11 -16.44 1.57
N ALA A 746 9.49 -17.29 2.40
CA ALA A 746 8.62 -18.35 1.92
C ALA A 746 7.39 -17.82 1.18
N LEU A 747 6.73 -16.79 1.74
CA LEU A 747 5.53 -16.22 1.17
C LEU A 747 5.81 -15.43 -0.11
N LEU A 748 6.86 -14.59 -0.13
CA LEU A 748 7.24 -13.79 -1.30
C LEU A 748 7.70 -14.69 -2.46
N GLU A 749 8.50 -15.72 -2.19
CA GLU A 749 8.90 -16.73 -3.18
C GLU A 749 7.66 -17.40 -3.78
N MET A 750 6.75 -17.91 -2.94
CA MET A 750 5.50 -18.54 -3.38
C MET A 750 4.66 -17.61 -4.27
N MET A 751 4.47 -16.36 -3.85
CA MET A 751 3.68 -15.38 -4.58
C MET A 751 4.29 -15.05 -5.94
N ILE A 752 5.62 -14.84 -6.01
CA ILE A 752 6.31 -14.55 -7.27
C ILE A 752 6.23 -15.75 -8.23
N TYR A 753 6.38 -16.97 -7.71
CA TYR A 753 6.35 -18.20 -8.49
C TYR A 753 4.97 -18.50 -9.08
N HIS A 754 3.92 -18.35 -8.28
CA HIS A 754 2.62 -18.92 -8.61
C HIS A 754 1.54 -17.89 -8.96
N LEU A 755 1.65 -16.65 -8.49
CA LEU A 755 0.72 -15.60 -8.89
C LEU A 755 1.11 -15.04 -10.27
N PRO A 756 0.14 -14.76 -11.15
CA PRO A 756 0.41 -14.24 -12.49
C PRO A 756 0.83 -12.77 -12.44
N SER A 757 1.61 -12.36 -13.44
CA SER A 757 1.81 -10.93 -13.72
C SER A 757 0.54 -10.31 -14.32
N PRO A 758 0.37 -8.97 -14.23
CA PRO A 758 -0.68 -8.24 -14.94
C PRO A 758 -0.74 -8.56 -16.45
N SER A 759 0.42 -8.66 -17.09
CA SER A 759 0.56 -9.00 -18.51
C SER A 759 -0.02 -10.38 -18.85
N LYS A 760 0.10 -11.34 -17.93
CA LYS A 760 -0.47 -12.68 -18.09
C LYS A 760 -1.96 -12.72 -17.70
N ALA A 761 -2.32 -12.08 -16.58
CA ALA A 761 -3.66 -12.09 -16.02
C ALA A 761 -4.69 -11.41 -16.93
N GLN A 762 -4.36 -10.23 -17.46
CA GLN A 762 -5.31 -9.46 -18.27
C GLN A 762 -5.73 -10.17 -19.55
N LYS A 763 -4.89 -11.07 -20.09
CA LYS A 763 -5.20 -11.85 -21.30
C LYS A 763 -6.48 -12.68 -21.16
N TYR A 764 -6.67 -13.35 -20.03
CA TYR A 764 -7.84 -14.18 -19.77
C TYR A 764 -8.91 -13.43 -18.94
N ARG A 765 -8.59 -12.29 -18.32
CA ARG A 765 -9.56 -11.51 -17.53
C ARG A 765 -10.34 -10.46 -18.34
N VAL A 766 -9.83 -10.02 -19.50
CA VAL A 766 -10.46 -8.94 -20.28
C VAL A 766 -11.95 -9.15 -20.56
N GLU A 767 -12.38 -10.39 -20.80
CA GLU A 767 -13.78 -10.77 -21.02
C GLU A 767 -14.69 -10.51 -19.81
N ASN A 768 -14.18 -10.71 -18.59
CA ASN A 768 -14.93 -10.44 -17.37
C ASN A 768 -14.91 -8.95 -16.99
N LEU A 769 -13.84 -8.25 -17.38
CA LEU A 769 -13.60 -6.86 -17.01
C LEU A 769 -14.31 -5.87 -17.92
N TYR A 770 -14.27 -6.05 -19.24
CA TYR A 770 -14.69 -5.03 -20.21
C TYR A 770 -16.12 -5.25 -20.70
N GLU A 771 -16.95 -4.19 -20.74
CA GLU A 771 -18.33 -4.30 -21.25
C GLU A 771 -18.45 -4.15 -22.77
N GLY A 772 -17.43 -3.60 -23.43
CA GLY A 772 -17.44 -3.36 -24.88
C GLY A 772 -17.06 -4.58 -25.72
N PRO A 773 -17.03 -4.41 -27.06
CA PRO A 773 -16.62 -5.45 -27.99
C PRO A 773 -15.18 -5.93 -27.73
N LEU A 774 -14.95 -7.24 -27.73
CA LEU A 774 -13.63 -7.81 -27.41
C LEU A 774 -12.59 -7.66 -28.54
N ASP A 775 -13.04 -7.26 -29.72
CA ASP A 775 -12.24 -7.01 -30.92
C ASP A 775 -11.85 -5.53 -31.08
N ASP A 776 -12.30 -4.64 -30.18
CA ASP A 776 -11.94 -3.24 -30.23
C ASP A 776 -10.52 -2.95 -29.71
N VAL A 777 -10.11 -1.69 -29.87
CA VAL A 777 -8.77 -1.23 -29.49
C VAL A 777 -8.56 -1.24 -27.98
N TYR A 778 -9.61 -1.01 -27.18
CA TYR A 778 -9.55 -0.92 -25.72
C TYR A 778 -9.40 -2.30 -25.09
N ALA A 779 -10.21 -3.26 -25.52
CA ALA A 779 -10.13 -4.66 -25.13
C ALA A 779 -8.77 -5.25 -25.52
N THR A 780 -8.27 -4.94 -26.72
CA THR A 780 -6.93 -5.38 -27.15
C THR A 780 -5.82 -4.77 -26.30
N ALA A 781 -5.92 -3.49 -25.96
CA ALA A 781 -4.93 -2.80 -25.13
C ALA A 781 -4.92 -3.29 -23.68
N ILE A 782 -6.09 -3.59 -23.09
CA ILE A 782 -6.22 -4.29 -21.79
C ILE A 782 -5.59 -5.68 -21.89
N ARG A 783 -5.96 -6.48 -22.90
CA ARG A 783 -5.45 -7.84 -23.10
C ARG A 783 -3.92 -7.90 -23.15
N ASN A 784 -3.30 -6.90 -23.77
CA ASN A 784 -1.84 -6.82 -23.93
C ASN A 784 -1.12 -6.14 -22.76
N CYS A 785 -1.87 -5.56 -21.80
CA CYS A 785 -1.33 -4.68 -20.78
C CYS A 785 -0.37 -3.66 -21.42
N ASP A 786 -0.90 -2.91 -22.38
CA ASP A 786 -0.13 -2.00 -23.22
C ASP A 786 0.00 -0.61 -22.56
N PRO A 787 1.21 -0.16 -22.20
CA PRO A 787 1.42 1.16 -21.60
C PRO A 787 1.25 2.30 -22.62
N GLU A 788 1.44 2.04 -23.91
CA GLU A 788 1.28 3.05 -24.97
C GLU A 788 -0.13 3.03 -25.59
N GLY A 789 -0.99 2.11 -25.13
CA GLY A 789 -2.39 2.01 -25.53
C GLY A 789 -3.29 3.09 -24.90
N PRO A 790 -4.58 3.12 -25.25
CA PRO A 790 -5.55 4.02 -24.63
C PRO A 790 -5.66 3.77 -23.12
N LEU A 791 -5.76 4.83 -22.34
CA LEU A 791 -5.95 4.76 -20.90
C LEU A 791 -7.26 4.02 -20.60
N MET A 792 -7.13 2.91 -19.87
CA MET A 792 -8.24 2.18 -19.28
C MET A 792 -7.92 1.97 -17.80
N LEU A 793 -8.51 2.78 -16.92
CA LEU A 793 -8.27 2.73 -15.48
C LEU A 793 -9.59 2.52 -14.75
N TYR A 794 -9.64 1.56 -13.82
CA TYR A 794 -10.81 1.34 -12.96
C TYR A 794 -10.56 1.84 -11.55
N VAL A 795 -11.39 2.79 -11.08
CA VAL A 795 -11.43 3.24 -9.69
C VAL A 795 -12.33 2.28 -8.91
N SER A 796 -11.73 1.59 -7.94
CA SER A 796 -12.44 0.57 -7.16
C SER A 796 -13.05 1.12 -5.87
N LYS A 797 -12.38 2.08 -5.22
CA LYS A 797 -12.85 2.71 -4.00
C LYS A 797 -12.37 4.14 -3.85
N MET A 798 -13.09 4.90 -3.03
CA MET A 798 -12.69 6.24 -2.58
C MET A 798 -12.09 6.13 -1.17
N ILE A 799 -10.85 6.57 -0.99
CA ILE A 799 -10.17 6.55 0.31
C ILE A 799 -10.27 7.95 0.93
N PRO A 800 -10.78 8.10 2.17
CA PRO A 800 -10.83 9.39 2.83
C PRO A 800 -9.40 9.92 3.07
N ALA A 801 -9.19 11.20 2.79
CA ALA A 801 -7.93 11.86 3.03
C ALA A 801 -7.81 12.34 4.49
N SER A 802 -6.57 12.55 4.96
CA SER A 802 -6.33 13.09 6.31
C SER A 802 -6.81 14.53 6.46
N ASP A 803 -6.87 15.30 5.36
CA ASP A 803 -7.52 16.60 5.31
C ASP A 803 -9.04 16.41 5.21
N LYS A 804 -9.74 16.80 6.29
CA LYS A 804 -11.19 16.63 6.43
C LYS A 804 -11.94 17.22 5.21
N GLY A 805 -12.47 16.35 4.36
CA GLY A 805 -13.38 16.71 3.26
C GLY A 805 -12.91 16.35 1.85
N ARG A 806 -11.76 15.68 1.67
CA ARG A 806 -11.32 15.17 0.36
C ARG A 806 -11.19 13.66 0.34
N PHE A 807 -11.29 13.08 -0.86
CA PHE A 807 -11.11 11.66 -1.10
C PHE A 807 -10.06 11.42 -2.20
N PHE A 808 -9.32 10.33 -2.07
CA PHE A 808 -8.48 9.78 -3.11
C PHE A 808 -9.27 8.73 -3.90
N ALA A 809 -9.24 8.83 -5.22
CA ALA A 809 -9.75 7.76 -6.08
C ALA A 809 -8.66 6.68 -6.20
N PHE A 810 -8.88 5.51 -5.58
CA PHE A 810 -7.95 4.39 -5.59
C PHE A 810 -8.39 3.32 -6.58
N GLY A 811 -7.47 2.88 -7.43
CA GLY A 811 -7.78 1.99 -8.54
C GLY A 811 -6.55 1.38 -9.19
N ARG A 812 -6.78 0.81 -10.38
CA ARG A 812 -5.71 0.19 -11.19
C ARG A 812 -5.78 0.66 -12.63
N VAL A 813 -4.61 0.88 -13.20
CA VAL A 813 -4.43 1.13 -14.64
C VAL A 813 -4.34 -0.23 -15.35
N PHE A 814 -5.29 -0.55 -16.22
CA PHE A 814 -5.29 -1.78 -17.02
C PHE A 814 -4.58 -1.59 -18.36
N SER A 815 -4.74 -0.43 -18.99
CA SER A 815 -4.00 -0.03 -20.20
C SER A 815 -3.69 1.48 -20.17
N GLY A 816 -2.67 1.89 -20.93
CA GLY A 816 -2.17 3.26 -21.02
C GLY A 816 -1.37 3.69 -19.78
N ARG A 817 -1.24 5.00 -19.61
CA ARG A 817 -0.61 5.63 -18.43
C ARG A 817 -1.50 6.76 -17.93
N VAL A 818 -1.56 6.95 -16.62
CA VAL A 818 -2.17 8.12 -15.99
C VAL A 818 -1.08 9.03 -15.46
N ALA A 819 -1.18 10.33 -15.70
CA ALA A 819 -0.20 11.30 -15.25
C ALA A 819 -0.84 12.49 -14.52
N THR A 820 -0.05 13.12 -13.65
CA THR A 820 -0.43 14.38 -13.01
C THR A 820 -0.71 15.46 -14.07
N GLY A 821 -1.83 16.16 -13.95
CA GLY A 821 -2.30 17.16 -14.90
C GLY A 821 -3.10 16.61 -16.09
N MET A 822 -3.12 15.28 -16.30
CA MET A 822 -3.81 14.66 -17.44
C MET A 822 -5.33 14.86 -17.34
N LYS A 823 -5.96 15.27 -18.45
CA LYS A 823 -7.43 15.28 -18.57
C LYS A 823 -7.94 13.87 -18.83
N VAL A 824 -8.82 13.42 -17.95
CA VAL A 824 -9.46 12.11 -18.02
C VAL A 824 -10.96 12.26 -18.18
N ARG A 825 -11.54 11.33 -18.94
CA ARG A 825 -12.97 11.14 -19.09
C ARG A 825 -13.42 10.14 -18.02
N ILE A 826 -14.39 10.54 -17.19
CA ILE A 826 -14.91 9.78 -16.06
C ILE A 826 -16.28 9.21 -16.44
N MET A 827 -16.36 7.89 -16.50
CA MET A 827 -17.59 7.13 -16.72
C MET A 827 -18.02 6.54 -15.38
N GLY A 828 -19.12 7.03 -14.82
CA GLY A 828 -19.70 6.50 -13.60
C GLY A 828 -20.40 5.15 -13.82
N PRO A 829 -20.88 4.50 -12.75
CA PRO A 829 -21.46 3.15 -12.80
C PRO A 829 -22.73 3.05 -13.65
N ASN A 830 -23.44 4.17 -13.87
CA ASN A 830 -24.68 4.20 -14.66
C ASN A 830 -24.47 4.76 -16.07
N TYR A 831 -23.22 4.96 -16.48
CA TYR A 831 -22.90 5.45 -17.80
C TYR A 831 -23.27 4.39 -18.86
N VAL A 832 -24.00 4.83 -19.89
CA VAL A 832 -24.31 4.02 -21.07
C VAL A 832 -23.63 4.67 -22.27
N PRO A 833 -22.84 3.92 -23.08
CA PRO A 833 -22.23 4.45 -24.29
C PRO A 833 -23.22 5.22 -25.16
N GLY A 834 -22.85 6.44 -25.56
CA GLY A 834 -23.69 7.34 -26.35
C GLY A 834 -24.56 8.32 -25.54
N GLN A 835 -24.72 8.11 -24.23
CA GLN A 835 -25.43 9.05 -23.35
C GLN A 835 -24.48 10.04 -22.68
N LYS A 836 -24.98 11.22 -22.28
CA LYS A 836 -24.22 12.20 -21.47
C LYS A 836 -24.44 12.04 -19.96
N LYS A 837 -25.33 11.14 -19.55
CA LYS A 837 -25.64 10.87 -18.15
C LYS A 837 -24.46 10.15 -17.50
N ASP A 838 -24.08 10.59 -16.30
CA ASP A 838 -22.99 9.99 -15.51
C ASP A 838 -21.61 10.02 -16.21
N LEU A 839 -21.39 11.08 -17.00
CA LEU A 839 -20.16 11.30 -17.76
C LEU A 839 -19.55 12.68 -17.46
N TYR A 840 -18.27 12.71 -17.08
CA TYR A 840 -17.55 13.94 -16.75
C TYR A 840 -16.16 13.98 -17.39
N VAL A 841 -15.57 15.18 -17.52
CA VAL A 841 -14.18 15.36 -17.97
C VAL A 841 -13.46 16.28 -17.00
N LYS A 842 -12.36 15.80 -16.41
CA LYS A 842 -11.59 16.53 -15.41
C LYS A 842 -10.10 16.18 -15.46
N SER A 843 -9.28 17.10 -14.96
CA SER A 843 -7.84 16.88 -14.82
C SER A 843 -7.53 16.15 -13.52
N VAL A 844 -6.67 15.13 -13.60
CA VAL A 844 -6.04 14.49 -12.44
C VAL A 844 -5.10 15.51 -11.81
N GLN A 845 -5.36 15.95 -10.58
CA GLN A 845 -4.52 16.96 -9.94
C GLN A 845 -3.16 16.41 -9.52
N ARG A 846 -3.12 15.14 -9.11
CA ARG A 846 -1.91 14.46 -8.65
C ARG A 846 -2.11 12.95 -8.66
N THR A 847 -1.07 12.22 -9.08
CA THR A 847 -0.95 10.77 -9.01
C THR A 847 -0.06 10.37 -7.83
N VAL A 848 -0.50 9.37 -7.05
CA VAL A 848 0.11 8.99 -5.78
C VAL A 848 0.23 7.47 -5.69
N ILE A 849 1.36 6.99 -5.20
CA ILE A 849 1.57 5.60 -4.77
C ILE A 849 1.12 5.48 -3.32
N TRP A 850 0.24 4.52 -3.05
CA TRP A 850 -0.30 4.27 -1.72
C TRP A 850 0.60 3.30 -0.95
N MET A 851 1.14 3.75 0.19
CA MET A 851 2.07 2.99 1.04
C MET A 851 1.55 2.92 2.48
N GLY A 852 0.34 2.38 2.65
CA GLY A 852 -0.35 2.33 3.94
C GLY A 852 -0.64 3.73 4.48
N LYS A 853 0.07 4.14 5.54
CA LYS A 853 -0.06 5.48 6.16
C LYS A 853 0.72 6.58 5.41
N LYS A 854 1.62 6.22 4.49
CA LYS A 854 2.42 7.18 3.71
C LYS A 854 1.89 7.27 2.28
N GLN A 855 2.05 8.45 1.70
CA GLN A 855 1.61 8.78 0.34
C GLN A 855 2.77 9.39 -0.40
N GLU A 856 3.19 8.76 -1.49
CA GLU A 856 4.31 9.24 -2.30
C GLU A 856 3.80 9.74 -3.65
N SER A 857 4.12 10.97 -4.01
CA SER A 857 3.67 11.56 -5.27
C SER A 857 4.57 11.10 -6.42
N VAL A 858 3.97 10.72 -7.55
CA VAL A 858 4.68 10.33 -8.76
C VAL A 858 4.13 11.07 -9.97
N GLU A 859 4.95 11.28 -10.98
CA GLU A 859 4.55 12.03 -12.18
C GLU A 859 3.51 11.26 -13.00
N ASP A 860 3.72 9.96 -13.17
CA ASP A 860 2.85 9.07 -13.92
C ASP A 860 2.89 7.62 -13.39
N VAL A 861 1.87 6.85 -13.74
CA VAL A 861 1.75 5.42 -13.41
C VAL A 861 1.31 4.64 -14.67
N PRO A 862 2.09 3.66 -15.14
CA PRO A 862 1.74 2.84 -16.30
C PRO A 862 0.78 1.70 -15.95
N CYS A 863 0.20 1.10 -17.00
CA CYS A 863 -0.65 -0.08 -16.91
C CYS A 863 -0.03 -1.24 -16.12
N GLY A 864 -0.88 -2.01 -15.44
CA GLY A 864 -0.51 -3.11 -14.56
C GLY A 864 -0.35 -2.71 -13.09
N ASN A 865 -0.36 -1.42 -12.77
CA ASN A 865 -0.12 -0.91 -11.41
C ASN A 865 -1.38 -0.34 -10.74
N THR A 866 -1.40 -0.39 -9.41
CA THR A 866 -2.37 0.34 -8.58
C THR A 866 -1.95 1.80 -8.40
N VAL A 867 -2.92 2.71 -8.35
CA VAL A 867 -2.68 4.15 -8.23
C VAL A 867 -3.79 4.82 -7.42
N ALA A 868 -3.41 5.84 -6.64
CA ALA A 868 -4.33 6.78 -6.01
C ALA A 868 -4.28 8.12 -6.75
N MET A 869 -5.43 8.75 -6.96
CA MET A 869 -5.54 10.03 -7.67
C MET A 869 -6.29 11.07 -6.85
N VAL A 870 -5.84 12.31 -6.95
CA VAL A 870 -6.44 13.49 -6.29
C VAL A 870 -7.21 14.34 -7.29
N GLY A 871 -8.34 14.91 -6.85
CA GLY A 871 -9.11 15.90 -7.60
C GLY A 871 -10.29 15.36 -8.42
N LEU A 872 -10.64 14.08 -8.23
CA LEU A 872 -11.76 13.42 -8.93
C LEU A 872 -12.96 13.13 -8.01
N ASP A 873 -12.84 13.43 -6.72
CA ASP A 873 -13.78 13.11 -5.65
C ASP A 873 -15.16 13.74 -5.77
N GLN A 874 -15.30 14.85 -6.49
CA GLN A 874 -16.59 15.49 -6.74
C GLN A 874 -17.42 14.74 -7.80
N PHE A 875 -16.78 13.97 -8.68
CA PHE A 875 -17.40 13.37 -9.86
C PHE A 875 -17.55 11.86 -9.73
N ILE A 876 -16.75 11.24 -8.85
CA ILE A 876 -16.82 9.82 -8.56
C ILE A 876 -17.57 9.64 -7.24
N THR A 877 -18.63 8.83 -7.28
CA THR A 877 -19.39 8.45 -6.09
C THR A 877 -18.75 7.22 -5.43
N LYS A 878 -18.76 6.06 -6.10
CA LYS A 878 -18.26 4.80 -5.54
C LYS A 878 -17.12 4.20 -6.37
N ASN A 879 -17.43 3.88 -7.62
CA ASN A 879 -16.50 3.37 -8.62
C ASN A 879 -16.66 4.18 -9.90
N ALA A 880 -15.66 4.10 -10.78
CA ALA A 880 -15.71 4.72 -12.10
C ALA A 880 -14.68 4.09 -13.02
N THR A 881 -14.93 4.16 -14.33
CA THR A 881 -13.92 3.88 -15.36
C THR A 881 -13.38 5.21 -15.90
N LEU A 882 -12.07 5.35 -15.96
CA LEU A 882 -11.35 6.51 -16.47
C LEU A 882 -10.68 6.18 -17.80
N THR A 883 -10.85 7.04 -18.79
CA THR A 883 -10.18 6.96 -20.10
C THR A 883 -9.58 8.31 -20.52
N ASN A 884 -8.82 8.34 -21.61
CA ASN A 884 -8.36 9.64 -22.15
C ASN A 884 -9.56 10.46 -22.67
N GLU A 885 -9.44 11.78 -22.63
CA GLU A 885 -10.49 12.74 -23.03
C GLU A 885 -11.08 12.46 -24.43
N LYS A 886 -10.26 11.99 -25.38
CA LYS A 886 -10.63 11.79 -26.79
C LYS A 886 -11.25 10.43 -27.10
N GLU A 887 -11.24 9.49 -26.15
CA GLU A 887 -11.73 8.12 -26.34
C GLU A 887 -13.26 8.07 -26.20
N ALA A 888 -13.95 8.56 -27.23
CA ALA A 888 -15.40 8.69 -27.26
C ALA A 888 -16.12 7.33 -27.25
N ASP A 889 -15.51 6.34 -27.92
CA ASP A 889 -16.08 5.02 -28.18
C ASP A 889 -15.79 3.99 -27.08
N ALA A 890 -15.02 4.36 -26.05
CA ALA A 890 -14.70 3.48 -24.94
C ALA A 890 -15.94 3.11 -24.12
N CYS A 891 -16.11 1.82 -23.88
CA CYS A 891 -17.08 1.27 -22.92
C CYS A 891 -16.50 1.23 -21.49
N PRO A 892 -17.35 1.24 -20.45
CA PRO A 892 -16.89 1.11 -19.07
C PRO A 892 -16.36 -0.31 -18.78
N ILE A 893 -15.49 -0.40 -17.76
CA ILE A 893 -15.17 -1.67 -17.10
C ILE A 893 -16.39 -2.03 -16.23
N ARG A 894 -16.84 -3.28 -16.32
CA ARG A 894 -18.05 -3.80 -15.68
C ARG A 894 -18.02 -3.46 -14.19
N ALA A 895 -19.12 -2.96 -13.63
CA ALA A 895 -19.20 -2.73 -12.18
C ALA A 895 -19.21 -4.07 -11.41
N MET A 896 -18.73 -4.05 -10.17
CA MET A 896 -18.80 -5.22 -9.28
C MET A 896 -20.23 -5.48 -8.80
N LYS A 897 -20.67 -6.75 -8.84
CA LYS A 897 -21.85 -7.19 -8.08
C LYS A 897 -21.40 -7.52 -6.66
N PHE A 898 -21.98 -6.84 -5.67
CA PHE A 898 -21.75 -7.19 -4.27
C PHE A 898 -22.50 -8.48 -3.94
N SER A 899 -21.83 -9.42 -3.28
CA SER A 899 -22.43 -10.69 -2.86
C SER A 899 -23.44 -10.54 -1.74
N VAL A 900 -23.37 -9.45 -0.98
CA VAL A 900 -24.22 -9.17 0.17
C VAL A 900 -25.03 -7.91 -0.11
N SER A 901 -26.33 -7.99 0.15
CA SER A 901 -27.22 -6.85 0.05
C SER A 901 -27.29 -6.11 1.39
N PRO A 902 -27.39 -4.76 1.39
CA PRO A 902 -27.59 -4.00 2.61
C PRO A 902 -29.04 -4.17 3.12
N VAL A 903 -29.25 -5.13 4.01
CA VAL A 903 -30.58 -5.51 4.53
C VAL A 903 -30.98 -4.77 5.81
N VAL A 904 -30.00 -4.34 6.61
CA VAL A 904 -30.23 -3.66 7.89
C VAL A 904 -30.29 -2.15 7.66
N ARG A 905 -31.37 -1.50 8.11
CA ARG A 905 -31.63 -0.07 7.92
C ARG A 905 -31.82 0.65 9.25
N VAL A 906 -31.36 1.89 9.35
CA VAL A 906 -31.69 2.81 10.44
C VAL A 906 -32.08 4.17 9.89
N ALA A 907 -33.05 4.83 10.52
CA ALA A 907 -33.32 6.23 10.28
C ALA A 907 -32.39 7.08 11.15
N VAL A 908 -31.84 8.14 10.57
CA VAL A 908 -30.91 9.07 11.21
C VAL A 908 -31.44 10.49 11.10
N GLN A 909 -31.45 11.19 12.22
CA GLN A 909 -31.88 12.59 12.31
C GLN A 909 -30.85 13.40 13.09
N CYS A 910 -30.74 14.69 12.81
CA CYS A 910 -29.91 15.57 13.64
C CYS A 910 -30.60 15.81 14.98
N LYS A 911 -29.85 15.75 16.08
CA LYS A 911 -30.38 16.18 17.38
C LYS A 911 -30.67 17.68 17.40
N VAL A 912 -29.85 18.46 16.69
CA VAL A 912 -30.02 19.90 16.51
C VAL A 912 -30.39 20.18 15.06
N ALA A 913 -31.56 20.78 14.83
CA ALA A 913 -32.09 21.02 13.48
C ALA A 913 -31.16 21.87 12.59
N SER A 914 -30.33 22.76 13.16
CA SER A 914 -29.37 23.57 12.41
C SER A 914 -28.24 22.77 11.79
N ASP A 915 -27.97 21.55 12.25
CA ASP A 915 -26.93 20.67 11.72
C ASP A 915 -27.41 19.83 10.52
N LEU A 916 -28.66 19.97 10.08
CA LEU A 916 -29.20 19.25 8.92
C LEU A 916 -28.33 19.37 7.66
N PRO A 917 -27.76 20.55 7.29
CA PRO A 917 -26.84 20.63 6.16
C PRO A 917 -25.58 19.78 6.34
N LYS A 918 -25.07 19.65 7.58
CA LYS A 918 -23.93 18.79 7.89
C LYS A 918 -24.29 17.32 7.77
N LEU A 919 -25.49 16.92 8.19
CA LEU A 919 -25.97 15.54 8.00
C LEU A 919 -26.11 15.18 6.52
N VAL A 920 -26.73 16.06 5.72
CA VAL A 920 -26.90 15.81 4.28
C VAL A 920 -25.54 15.68 3.58
N GLU A 921 -24.58 16.56 3.90
CA GLU A 921 -23.23 16.46 3.35
C GLU A 921 -22.46 15.24 3.90
N GLY A 922 -22.64 14.93 5.18
CA GLY A 922 -22.04 13.78 5.84
C GLY A 922 -22.51 12.45 5.23
N LEU A 923 -23.81 12.31 4.96
CA LEU A 923 -24.39 11.14 4.29
C LEU A 923 -23.83 10.97 2.87
N LYS A 924 -23.62 12.07 2.13
CA LYS A 924 -22.97 12.00 0.80
C LYS A 924 -21.53 11.51 0.90
N ARG A 925 -20.80 11.91 1.94
CA ARG A 925 -19.42 11.46 2.18
C ARG A 925 -19.35 10.01 2.63
N LEU A 926 -20.27 9.59 3.50
CA LEU A 926 -20.42 8.20 3.93
C LEU A 926 -20.69 7.29 2.73
N ALA A 927 -21.63 7.67 1.87
CA ALA A 927 -21.96 6.94 0.64
C ALA A 927 -20.80 6.84 -0.38
N LYS A 928 -19.80 7.72 -0.28
CA LYS A 928 -18.56 7.65 -1.07
C LYS A 928 -17.50 6.77 -0.42
N SER A 929 -17.36 6.85 0.90
CA SER A 929 -16.35 6.12 1.68
C SER A 929 -16.61 4.62 1.72
N ASP A 930 -17.88 4.20 1.74
CA ASP A 930 -18.25 2.79 1.80
C ASP A 930 -18.89 2.30 0.49
N PRO A 931 -18.34 1.25 -0.16
CA PRO A 931 -18.89 0.73 -1.41
C PRO A 931 -20.34 0.24 -1.31
N MET A 932 -20.76 -0.29 -0.16
CA MET A 932 -22.04 -0.98 0.00
C MET A 932 -23.10 -0.16 0.72
N VAL A 933 -22.72 0.80 1.56
CA VAL A 933 -23.70 1.64 2.26
C VAL A 933 -24.63 2.32 1.26
N LEU A 934 -25.92 2.32 1.58
CA LEU A 934 -26.93 3.08 0.85
C LEU A 934 -27.51 4.14 1.77
N CYS A 935 -27.41 5.40 1.33
CA CYS A 935 -28.03 6.53 2.00
C CYS A 935 -29.19 7.03 1.13
N THR A 936 -30.41 6.91 1.62
CA THR A 936 -31.63 7.32 0.90
C THR A 936 -32.46 8.27 1.75
N ILE A 937 -33.32 9.06 1.11
CA ILE A 937 -34.30 9.90 1.78
C ILE A 937 -35.66 9.29 1.45
N GLU A 938 -36.43 8.90 2.47
CA GLU A 938 -37.79 8.42 2.28
C GLU A 938 -38.77 9.58 2.06
N GLU A 939 -39.96 9.30 1.53
CA GLU A 939 -41.00 10.32 1.28
C GLU A 939 -41.49 11.00 2.58
N SER A 940 -41.35 10.30 3.71
CA SER A 940 -41.56 10.83 5.07
C SER A 940 -40.58 11.95 5.44
N GLY A 941 -39.49 12.13 4.67
CA GLY A 941 -38.40 13.04 4.97
C GLY A 941 -37.31 12.44 5.87
N GLU A 942 -37.41 11.16 6.23
CA GLU A 942 -36.41 10.47 7.04
C GLU A 942 -35.16 10.11 6.21
N HIS A 943 -33.98 10.33 6.79
CA HIS A 943 -32.72 9.90 6.18
C HIS A 943 -32.40 8.47 6.63
N ILE A 944 -32.35 7.54 5.69
CA ILE A 944 -32.11 6.13 5.95
C ILE A 944 -30.68 5.76 5.57
N ILE A 945 -30.00 5.03 6.45
CA ILE A 945 -28.72 4.37 6.18
C ILE A 945 -28.94 2.87 6.20
N ALA A 946 -28.57 2.20 5.11
CA ALA A 946 -28.62 0.75 4.99
C ALA A 946 -27.21 0.15 4.90
N GLY A 947 -26.95 -0.88 5.70
CA GLY A 947 -25.69 -1.64 5.74
C GLY A 947 -25.95 -3.15 5.67
N ALA A 948 -24.88 -3.94 5.52
CA ALA A 948 -24.98 -5.41 5.46
C ALA A 948 -25.35 -6.05 6.80
N GLY A 949 -24.87 -5.48 7.91
CA GLY A 949 -25.02 -6.04 9.24
C GLY A 949 -24.95 -4.96 10.31
N GLU A 950 -25.19 -5.37 11.56
CA GLU A 950 -25.23 -4.48 12.72
C GLU A 950 -23.87 -3.80 12.96
N LEU A 951 -22.77 -4.56 12.90
CA LEU A 951 -21.43 -4.04 13.12
C LEU A 951 -21.02 -3.04 12.03
N HIS A 952 -21.31 -3.34 10.76
CA HIS A 952 -21.03 -2.38 9.69
C HIS A 952 -21.83 -1.09 9.84
N LEU A 953 -23.09 -1.17 10.27
CA LEU A 953 -23.90 0.02 10.49
C LEU A 953 -23.42 0.84 11.69
N GLU A 954 -23.00 0.20 12.78
CA GLU A 954 -22.37 0.84 13.94
C GLU A 954 -21.18 1.72 13.51
N ILE A 955 -20.28 1.15 12.69
CA ILE A 955 -19.11 1.88 12.18
C ILE A 955 -19.52 3.00 11.23
N CYS A 956 -20.48 2.76 10.33
CA CYS A 956 -20.98 3.81 9.44
C CYS A 956 -21.56 5.00 10.20
N LEU A 957 -22.30 4.74 11.28
CA LEU A 957 -22.88 5.78 12.13
C LEU A 957 -21.79 6.55 12.88
N LYS A 958 -20.77 5.84 13.38
CA LYS A 958 -19.61 6.46 14.02
C LYS A 958 -18.82 7.36 13.05
N ASP A 959 -18.51 6.86 11.85
CA ASP A 959 -17.83 7.63 10.79
C ASP A 959 -18.65 8.85 10.37
N LEU A 960 -19.97 8.70 10.25
CA LEU A 960 -20.88 9.80 9.97
C LEU A 960 -20.79 10.88 11.04
N GLN A 961 -20.91 10.51 12.31
CA GLN A 961 -20.93 11.44 13.43
C GLN A 961 -19.56 12.09 13.66
N GLU A 962 -18.50 11.30 13.80
CA GLU A 962 -17.17 11.76 14.20
C GLU A 962 -16.41 12.43 13.04
N ASP A 963 -16.36 11.77 11.87
CA ASP A 963 -15.51 12.20 10.77
C ASP A 963 -16.23 13.12 9.78
N PHE A 964 -17.45 12.77 9.39
CA PHE A 964 -18.13 13.47 8.29
C PHE A 964 -19.01 14.65 8.74
N MET A 965 -19.58 14.59 9.94
CA MET A 965 -20.37 15.67 10.55
C MET A 965 -19.57 16.54 11.52
N GLY A 966 -18.30 16.20 11.79
CA GLY A 966 -17.41 16.94 12.68
C GLY A 966 -17.83 16.88 14.15
N GLY A 967 -18.39 15.73 14.58
CA GLY A 967 -18.82 15.47 15.95
C GLY A 967 -20.25 15.89 16.28
N ALA A 968 -21.05 16.33 15.29
CA ALA A 968 -22.44 16.74 15.54
C ALA A 968 -23.32 15.53 15.90
N GLU A 969 -24.11 15.66 16.97
CA GLU A 969 -24.89 14.55 17.51
C GLU A 969 -26.07 14.16 16.59
N ILE A 970 -26.22 12.85 16.40
CA ILE A 970 -27.31 12.24 15.64
C ILE A 970 -28.22 11.43 16.55
N ILE A 971 -29.50 11.33 16.18
CA ILE A 971 -30.49 10.43 16.75
C ILE A 971 -30.68 9.29 15.76
N VAL A 972 -30.54 8.06 16.23
CA VAL A 972 -30.65 6.85 15.42
C VAL A 972 -31.89 6.08 15.87
N SER A 973 -32.73 5.68 14.92
CA SER A 973 -33.88 4.81 15.20
C SER A 973 -33.44 3.39 15.54
N PRO A 974 -34.32 2.56 16.13
CA PRO A 974 -34.11 1.11 16.14
C PRO A 974 -33.85 0.57 14.72
N PRO A 975 -33.01 -0.46 14.57
CA PRO A 975 -32.74 -1.05 13.27
C PRO A 975 -33.99 -1.75 12.73
N VAL A 976 -34.17 -1.65 11.42
CA VAL A 976 -35.31 -2.14 10.66
C VAL A 976 -34.80 -3.04 9.55
N VAL A 977 -35.55 -4.08 9.23
CA VAL A 977 -35.24 -5.03 8.16
C VAL A 977 -36.11 -4.76 6.93
N SER A 978 -35.53 -4.90 5.75
CA SER A 978 -36.27 -4.84 4.49
C SER A 978 -36.92 -6.19 4.19
N PHE A 979 -38.23 -6.21 3.95
CA PHE A 979 -38.94 -7.41 3.53
C PHE A 979 -39.07 -7.47 2.01
N ARG A 980 -39.57 -8.59 1.48
CA ARG A 980 -40.05 -8.66 0.09
C ARG A 980 -41.48 -9.14 0.07
N GLU A 981 -42.20 -8.80 -0.98
CA GLU A 981 -43.55 -9.31 -1.21
C GLU A 981 -43.54 -10.41 -2.27
N THR A 982 -44.25 -11.49 -2.01
CA THR A 982 -44.39 -12.61 -2.96
C THR A 982 -45.85 -13.09 -3.01
N VAL A 983 -46.11 -14.14 -3.78
CA VAL A 983 -47.41 -14.80 -3.87
C VAL A 983 -47.24 -16.30 -3.60
N LEU A 984 -48.21 -16.91 -2.91
CA LEU A 984 -48.15 -18.33 -2.57
C LEU A 984 -48.73 -19.21 -3.68
N GLU A 985 -49.77 -18.74 -4.36
CA GLU A 985 -50.52 -19.52 -5.35
C GLU A 985 -50.75 -18.69 -6.62
N LYS A 986 -51.25 -19.33 -7.67
CA LYS A 986 -51.77 -18.60 -8.83
C LYS A 986 -53.02 -17.81 -8.45
N SER A 987 -53.22 -16.62 -9.03
CA SER A 987 -54.42 -15.80 -8.85
C SER A 987 -55.68 -16.66 -8.96
N CYS A 988 -56.60 -16.51 -8.01
CA CYS A 988 -57.83 -17.32 -7.98
C CYS A 988 -58.78 -17.03 -9.16
N ARG A 989 -58.58 -15.91 -9.86
CA ARG A 989 -59.25 -15.52 -11.11
C ARG A 989 -58.40 -14.51 -11.89
N THR A 990 -58.67 -14.37 -13.18
CA THR A 990 -58.15 -13.25 -13.98
C THR A 990 -58.75 -11.94 -13.49
N VAL A 991 -57.89 -10.97 -13.13
CA VAL A 991 -58.31 -9.63 -12.72
C VAL A 991 -58.21 -8.65 -13.88
N MET A 992 -58.99 -7.56 -13.82
CA MET A 992 -59.01 -6.54 -14.87
C MET A 992 -58.96 -5.13 -14.29
N SER A 993 -58.23 -4.24 -14.97
CA SER A 993 -58.28 -2.79 -14.70
C SER A 993 -58.54 -2.02 -15.99
N LYS A 994 -59.36 -0.97 -15.89
CA LYS A 994 -59.70 -0.04 -16.97
C LYS A 994 -58.80 1.20 -16.90
N SER A 995 -58.43 1.73 -18.07
CA SER A 995 -57.74 3.02 -18.15
C SER A 995 -58.60 4.19 -17.71
N PRO A 996 -58.01 5.35 -17.35
CA PRO A 996 -58.77 6.55 -16.98
C PRO A 996 -59.79 6.97 -18.05
N ASN A 997 -59.47 6.79 -19.34
CA ASN A 997 -60.40 7.01 -20.45
C ASN A 997 -61.41 5.88 -20.69
N LYS A 998 -61.38 4.80 -19.90
CA LYS A 998 -62.27 3.62 -19.94
C LYS A 998 -62.23 2.78 -21.22
N HIS A 999 -61.36 3.12 -22.16
CA HIS A 999 -61.28 2.45 -23.46
C HIS A 999 -60.29 1.28 -23.49
N ASN A 1000 -59.27 1.30 -22.64
CA ASN A 1000 -58.29 0.22 -22.55
C ASN A 1000 -58.55 -0.62 -21.31
N ARG A 1001 -58.39 -1.94 -21.43
CA ARG A 1001 -58.57 -2.90 -20.33
C ARG A 1001 -57.44 -3.91 -20.38
N LEU A 1002 -56.74 -4.09 -19.26
CA LEU A 1002 -55.70 -5.09 -19.11
C LEU A 1002 -56.23 -6.21 -18.24
N TYR A 1003 -56.03 -7.46 -18.65
CA TYR A 1003 -56.40 -8.66 -17.91
C TYR A 1003 -55.13 -9.41 -17.53
N MET A 1004 -54.90 -9.62 -16.23
CA MET A 1004 -53.67 -10.27 -15.76
C MET A 1004 -53.93 -11.29 -14.64
N GLU A 1005 -53.00 -12.22 -14.52
CA GLU A 1005 -52.87 -13.17 -13.41
C GLU A 1005 -51.44 -13.12 -12.88
N ALA A 1006 -51.27 -13.42 -11.60
CA ALA A 1006 -49.97 -13.59 -10.96
C ALA A 1006 -49.84 -15.04 -10.49
N ARG A 1007 -48.63 -15.58 -10.53
CA ARG A 1007 -48.27 -16.89 -9.96
C ARG A 1007 -46.85 -16.86 -9.41
N PRO A 1008 -46.52 -17.74 -8.45
CA PRO A 1008 -45.13 -17.89 -8.03
C PRO A 1008 -44.25 -18.37 -9.19
N LEU A 1009 -42.98 -17.98 -9.15
CA LEU A 1009 -41.94 -18.61 -9.96
C LEU A 1009 -41.65 -20.02 -9.47
N GLU A 1010 -41.14 -20.84 -10.37
CA GLU A 1010 -40.67 -22.18 -10.06
C GLU A 1010 -39.48 -22.13 -9.08
N GLU A 1011 -39.34 -23.18 -8.26
CA GLU A 1011 -38.29 -23.29 -7.26
C GLU A 1011 -36.89 -23.15 -7.89
N GLY A 1012 -36.02 -22.35 -7.28
CA GLY A 1012 -34.66 -22.08 -7.77
C GLY A 1012 -34.57 -21.06 -8.92
N LEU A 1013 -35.68 -20.67 -9.55
CA LEU A 1013 -35.66 -19.74 -10.68
C LEU A 1013 -35.38 -18.30 -10.24
N ALA A 1014 -35.88 -17.90 -9.07
CA ALA A 1014 -35.60 -16.58 -8.51
C ALA A 1014 -34.10 -16.41 -8.23
N GLU A 1015 -33.47 -17.44 -7.67
CA GLU A 1015 -32.04 -17.52 -7.38
C GLU A 1015 -31.22 -17.47 -8.67
N ALA A 1016 -31.64 -18.22 -9.71
CA ALA A 1016 -30.99 -18.20 -11.02
C ALA A 1016 -30.99 -16.81 -11.68
N ILE A 1017 -32.04 -16.04 -11.47
CA ILE A 1017 -32.14 -14.65 -11.97
C ILE A 1017 -31.20 -13.73 -11.17
N ASP A 1018 -31.17 -13.84 -9.84
CA ASP A 1018 -30.27 -13.03 -9.00
C ASP A 1018 -28.79 -13.29 -9.28
N ASP A 1019 -28.42 -14.57 -9.43
CA ASP A 1019 -27.07 -15.02 -9.80
C ASP A 1019 -26.66 -14.47 -11.18
N GLY A 1020 -27.64 -14.10 -12.01
CA GLY A 1020 -27.43 -13.66 -13.39
C GLY A 1020 -27.19 -14.80 -14.37
N ARG A 1021 -27.59 -16.04 -14.03
CA ARG A 1021 -27.65 -17.16 -14.98
C ARG A 1021 -28.75 -16.97 -16.02
N ILE A 1022 -29.81 -16.26 -15.64
CA ILE A 1022 -30.93 -15.89 -16.49
C ILE A 1022 -31.20 -14.38 -16.33
N GLY A 1023 -31.18 -13.64 -17.43
CA GLY A 1023 -31.35 -12.20 -17.41
C GLY A 1023 -31.98 -11.61 -18.68
N PRO A 1024 -32.20 -10.29 -18.67
CA PRO A 1024 -32.75 -9.57 -19.83
C PRO A 1024 -31.78 -9.50 -21.01
N ARG A 1025 -30.47 -9.61 -20.76
CA ARG A 1025 -29.40 -9.44 -21.76
C ARG A 1025 -29.05 -10.73 -22.52
N ASP A 1026 -29.53 -11.88 -22.06
CA ASP A 1026 -29.22 -13.17 -22.69
C ASP A 1026 -29.93 -13.32 -24.03
N ASP A 1027 -29.31 -14.07 -24.94
CA ASP A 1027 -29.96 -14.45 -26.20
C ASP A 1027 -31.27 -15.20 -25.90
N PRO A 1028 -32.42 -14.77 -26.47
CA PRO A 1028 -33.71 -15.35 -26.16
C PRO A 1028 -33.81 -16.86 -26.44
N LYS A 1029 -33.01 -17.42 -27.36
CA LYS A 1029 -33.00 -18.88 -27.63
C LYS A 1029 -32.25 -19.63 -26.55
N VAL A 1030 -31.11 -19.10 -26.09
CA VAL A 1030 -30.33 -19.68 -24.98
C VAL A 1030 -31.16 -19.65 -23.70
N ARG A 1031 -31.76 -18.49 -23.39
CA ARG A 1031 -32.65 -18.34 -22.23
C ARG A 1031 -33.85 -19.28 -22.27
N SER A 1032 -34.50 -19.40 -23.43
CA SER A 1032 -35.62 -20.32 -23.65
C SER A 1032 -35.23 -21.79 -23.45
N LYS A 1033 -34.00 -22.16 -23.84
CA LYS A 1033 -33.47 -23.51 -23.62
C LYS A 1033 -33.29 -23.81 -22.13
N ILE A 1034 -32.61 -22.91 -21.39
CA ILE A 1034 -32.36 -23.07 -19.95
C ILE A 1034 -33.69 -23.18 -19.18
N LEU A 1035 -34.62 -22.26 -19.42
CA LEU A 1035 -35.94 -22.26 -18.79
C LEU A 1035 -36.72 -23.57 -19.06
N SER A 1036 -36.60 -24.12 -20.27
CA SER A 1036 -37.29 -25.36 -20.65
C SER A 1036 -36.66 -26.61 -20.05
N GLU A 1037 -35.33 -26.70 -20.06
CA GLU A 1037 -34.59 -27.89 -19.62
C GLU A 1037 -34.47 -27.98 -18.10
N GLU A 1038 -34.28 -26.86 -17.40
CA GLU A 1038 -34.04 -26.83 -15.95
C GLU A 1038 -35.31 -26.54 -15.14
N PHE A 1039 -36.21 -25.70 -15.67
CA PHE A 1039 -37.39 -25.21 -14.93
C PHE A 1039 -38.72 -25.65 -15.55
N GLY A 1040 -38.70 -26.49 -16.59
CA GLY A 1040 -39.90 -27.08 -17.19
C GLY A 1040 -40.79 -26.11 -17.99
N TRP A 1041 -40.27 -24.95 -18.42
CA TRP A 1041 -41.04 -23.99 -19.22
C TRP A 1041 -41.29 -24.47 -20.65
N ASP A 1042 -42.42 -24.05 -21.22
CA ASP A 1042 -42.65 -24.15 -22.65
C ASP A 1042 -41.71 -23.21 -23.43
N LYS A 1043 -41.09 -23.72 -24.49
CA LYS A 1043 -40.08 -22.98 -25.27
C LYS A 1043 -40.67 -21.74 -25.95
N ASP A 1044 -41.90 -21.81 -26.42
CA ASP A 1044 -42.54 -20.69 -27.10
C ASP A 1044 -43.04 -19.64 -26.10
N LEU A 1045 -43.48 -20.08 -24.92
CA LEU A 1045 -43.80 -19.19 -23.81
C LEU A 1045 -42.57 -18.43 -23.30
N ALA A 1046 -41.42 -19.11 -23.14
CA ALA A 1046 -40.19 -18.49 -22.67
C ALA A 1046 -39.67 -17.36 -23.61
N LYS A 1047 -40.02 -17.39 -24.90
CA LYS A 1047 -39.70 -16.32 -25.85
C LYS A 1047 -40.60 -15.09 -25.70
N LYS A 1048 -41.74 -15.24 -25.02
CA LYS A 1048 -42.73 -14.17 -24.78
C LYS A 1048 -42.53 -13.41 -23.48
N ILE A 1049 -41.42 -13.64 -22.77
CA ILE A 1049 -41.02 -12.82 -21.63
C ILE A 1049 -40.75 -11.39 -22.10
N TRP A 1050 -41.46 -10.42 -21.53
CA TRP A 1050 -41.32 -9.01 -21.89
C TRP A 1050 -40.18 -8.33 -21.16
N CYS A 1051 -40.07 -8.54 -19.85
CA CYS A 1051 -39.03 -7.96 -19.01
C CYS A 1051 -38.94 -8.68 -17.67
N PHE A 1052 -37.84 -8.41 -16.97
CA PHE A 1052 -37.62 -8.79 -15.57
C PHE A 1052 -37.74 -7.55 -14.68
N GLY A 1053 -38.00 -7.68 -13.38
CA GLY A 1053 -38.18 -6.54 -12.50
C GLY A 1053 -38.04 -6.86 -11.01
N PRO A 1054 -37.84 -5.87 -10.14
CA PRO A 1054 -37.66 -4.45 -10.47
C PRO A 1054 -36.30 -4.15 -11.13
N GLU A 1055 -36.15 -2.95 -11.68
CA GLU A 1055 -34.91 -2.42 -12.27
C GLU A 1055 -34.34 -3.28 -13.42
N THR A 1056 -35.19 -3.93 -14.20
CA THR A 1056 -34.86 -4.79 -15.35
C THR A 1056 -34.10 -6.08 -15.06
N THR A 1057 -33.60 -6.29 -13.85
CA THR A 1057 -32.81 -7.47 -13.46
C THR A 1057 -33.39 -8.26 -12.30
N GLY A 1058 -34.42 -7.75 -11.63
CA GLY A 1058 -34.98 -8.43 -10.46
C GLY A 1058 -35.73 -9.73 -10.80
N PRO A 1059 -35.91 -10.62 -9.80
CA PRO A 1059 -36.48 -11.95 -9.95
C PRO A 1059 -38.02 -11.95 -10.00
N ASN A 1060 -38.57 -11.12 -10.89
CA ASN A 1060 -39.99 -11.13 -11.26
C ASN A 1060 -40.07 -10.99 -12.78
N MET A 1061 -41.11 -11.50 -13.41
CA MET A 1061 -41.24 -11.42 -14.87
C MET A 1061 -42.65 -11.11 -15.34
N VAL A 1062 -42.72 -10.48 -16.51
CA VAL A 1062 -43.99 -10.29 -17.25
C VAL A 1062 -43.95 -11.17 -18.50
N VAL A 1063 -45.00 -11.95 -18.71
CA VAL A 1063 -45.12 -12.88 -19.84
C VAL A 1063 -46.40 -12.61 -20.61
N ASP A 1064 -46.27 -12.56 -21.93
CA ASP A 1064 -47.42 -12.40 -22.83
C ASP A 1064 -48.14 -13.74 -23.09
N MET A 1065 -49.40 -13.81 -22.68
CA MET A 1065 -50.31 -14.93 -22.90
C MET A 1065 -51.40 -14.63 -23.95
N CYS A 1066 -51.41 -13.42 -24.52
CA CYS A 1066 -52.44 -12.97 -25.43
C CYS A 1066 -52.42 -13.76 -26.75
N LYS A 1067 -53.61 -13.90 -27.37
CA LYS A 1067 -53.78 -14.53 -28.68
C LYS A 1067 -54.66 -13.66 -29.58
N GLY A 1068 -54.11 -13.17 -30.69
CA GLY A 1068 -54.86 -12.43 -31.70
C GLY A 1068 -55.18 -10.96 -31.36
N VAL A 1069 -54.51 -10.37 -30.37
CA VAL A 1069 -54.71 -8.97 -29.97
C VAL A 1069 -53.92 -8.03 -30.88
N GLN A 1070 -54.60 -7.06 -31.49
CA GLN A 1070 -53.98 -6.01 -32.31
C GLN A 1070 -53.38 -4.91 -31.41
N TYR A 1071 -52.32 -4.25 -31.90
CA TYR A 1071 -51.64 -3.13 -31.20
C TYR A 1071 -50.93 -3.48 -29.88
N LEU A 1072 -50.83 -4.76 -29.51
CA LEU A 1072 -50.17 -5.21 -28.26
C LEU A 1072 -48.71 -4.73 -28.15
N ASN A 1073 -47.96 -4.77 -29.26
CA ASN A 1073 -46.57 -4.31 -29.28
C ASN A 1073 -46.41 -2.82 -28.99
N GLU A 1074 -47.43 -2.00 -29.26
CA GLU A 1074 -47.36 -0.55 -29.04
C GLU A 1074 -47.51 -0.16 -27.57
N ILE A 1075 -48.20 -0.99 -26.78
CA ILE A 1075 -48.38 -0.75 -25.35
C ILE A 1075 -47.33 -1.45 -24.48
N LYS A 1076 -46.51 -2.32 -25.07
CA LYS A 1076 -45.50 -3.13 -24.37
C LYS A 1076 -44.63 -2.27 -23.46
N ASP A 1077 -44.04 -1.20 -23.98
CA ASP A 1077 -43.16 -0.32 -23.20
C ASP A 1077 -43.89 0.37 -22.03
N SER A 1078 -45.18 0.67 -22.21
CA SER A 1078 -46.00 1.27 -21.16
C SER A 1078 -46.36 0.25 -20.06
N VAL A 1079 -46.64 -1.01 -20.43
CA VAL A 1079 -46.86 -2.07 -19.44
C VAL A 1079 -45.57 -2.40 -18.70
N VAL A 1080 -44.43 -2.47 -19.42
CA VAL A 1080 -43.10 -2.66 -18.82
C VAL A 1080 -42.80 -1.53 -17.83
N ALA A 1081 -43.01 -0.26 -18.20
CA ALA A 1081 -42.81 0.86 -17.29
C ALA A 1081 -43.71 0.79 -16.04
N GLY A 1082 -44.99 0.43 -16.22
CA GLY A 1082 -45.93 0.19 -15.11
C GLY A 1082 -45.49 -0.96 -14.20
N PHE A 1083 -44.97 -2.04 -14.77
CA PHE A 1083 -44.44 -3.19 -14.02
C PHE A 1083 -43.15 -2.86 -13.27
N GLN A 1084 -42.20 -2.13 -13.86
CA GLN A 1084 -40.98 -1.73 -13.15
C GLN A 1084 -41.30 -0.90 -11.91
N TRP A 1085 -42.32 -0.05 -12.00
CA TRP A 1085 -42.82 0.71 -10.85
C TRP A 1085 -43.55 -0.20 -9.86
N ALA A 1086 -44.52 -0.98 -10.32
CA ALA A 1086 -45.33 -1.84 -9.45
C ALA A 1086 -44.48 -2.87 -8.70
N SER A 1087 -43.51 -3.50 -9.36
CA SER A 1087 -42.62 -4.50 -8.74
C SER A 1087 -41.61 -3.91 -7.76
N LYS A 1088 -41.35 -2.60 -7.82
CA LYS A 1088 -40.52 -1.89 -6.85
C LYS A 1088 -41.31 -1.56 -5.58
N GLU A 1089 -42.61 -1.35 -5.69
CA GLU A 1089 -43.46 -1.03 -4.54
C GLU A 1089 -44.18 -2.26 -4.01
N GLY A 1090 -44.87 -3.09 -4.77
CA GLY A 1090 -45.73 -4.12 -4.15
C GLY A 1090 -47.05 -3.55 -3.61
N ALA A 1091 -48.03 -4.42 -3.38
CA ALA A 1091 -49.39 -4.03 -2.98
C ALA A 1091 -49.61 -4.02 -1.45
N LEU A 1092 -48.82 -4.77 -0.67
CA LEU A 1092 -49.06 -4.91 0.77
C LEU A 1092 -48.54 -3.71 1.56
N ALA A 1093 -47.23 -3.47 1.50
CA ALA A 1093 -46.51 -2.53 2.37
C ALA A 1093 -45.57 -1.60 1.58
N GLU A 1094 -45.73 -1.54 0.27
CA GLU A 1094 -44.82 -0.87 -0.65
C GLU A 1094 -43.35 -1.39 -0.52
N GLU A 1095 -43.16 -2.70 -0.28
CA GLU A 1095 -41.88 -3.40 -0.39
C GLU A 1095 -41.68 -4.13 -1.75
N ASN A 1096 -40.45 -4.14 -2.26
CA ASN A 1096 -40.11 -4.79 -3.54
C ASN A 1096 -40.67 -6.22 -3.64
N MET A 1097 -41.28 -6.52 -4.79
CA MET A 1097 -41.74 -7.86 -5.13
C MET A 1097 -40.56 -8.82 -5.39
N ARG A 1098 -40.76 -10.10 -5.12
CA ARG A 1098 -39.80 -11.17 -5.42
C ARG A 1098 -40.53 -12.47 -5.77
N GLY A 1099 -40.05 -13.16 -6.80
CA GLY A 1099 -40.51 -14.51 -7.12
C GLY A 1099 -41.87 -14.57 -7.81
N ILE A 1100 -42.29 -13.52 -8.52
CA ILE A 1100 -43.63 -13.45 -9.14
C ILE A 1100 -43.54 -13.43 -10.67
N CYS A 1101 -44.32 -14.30 -11.33
CA CYS A 1101 -44.61 -14.23 -12.75
C CYS A 1101 -46.00 -13.63 -12.98
N PHE A 1102 -46.04 -12.52 -13.73
CA PHE A 1102 -47.25 -11.84 -14.15
C PHE A 1102 -47.59 -12.19 -15.59
N GLU A 1103 -48.76 -12.80 -15.79
CA GLU A 1103 -49.26 -13.28 -17.07
C GLU A 1103 -50.25 -12.26 -17.64
N VAL A 1104 -49.96 -11.69 -18.82
CA VAL A 1104 -50.87 -10.80 -19.55
C VAL A 1104 -51.83 -11.67 -20.36
N CYS A 1105 -52.99 -11.97 -19.78
CA CYS A 1105 -53.96 -12.91 -20.32
C CYS A 1105 -54.71 -12.37 -21.54
N ASP A 1106 -55.16 -11.12 -21.47
CA ASP A 1106 -55.90 -10.45 -22.55
C ASP A 1106 -55.79 -8.93 -22.44
N VAL A 1107 -56.03 -8.22 -23.55
CA VAL A 1107 -56.06 -6.75 -23.58
C VAL A 1107 -57.13 -6.26 -24.55
N VAL A 1108 -57.96 -5.32 -24.09
CA VAL A 1108 -58.82 -4.51 -24.97
C VAL A 1108 -58.16 -3.16 -25.16
N LEU A 1109 -57.89 -2.77 -26.40
CA LEU A 1109 -57.22 -1.50 -26.75
C LEU A 1109 -58.10 -0.62 -27.64
N HIS A 1110 -57.99 0.69 -27.44
CA HIS A 1110 -58.59 1.66 -28.36
C HIS A 1110 -57.89 1.65 -29.72
N ALA A 1111 -58.66 1.82 -30.81
CA ALA A 1111 -58.14 1.78 -32.18
C ALA A 1111 -57.11 2.89 -32.47
N ASP A 1112 -57.31 4.09 -31.93
CA ASP A 1112 -56.38 5.22 -32.08
C ASP A 1112 -55.26 5.24 -31.03
N ALA A 1113 -54.01 5.43 -31.48
CA ALA A 1113 -52.81 5.47 -30.65
C ALA A 1113 -52.85 6.55 -29.55
N ILE A 1114 -53.49 7.69 -29.82
CA ILE A 1114 -53.62 8.82 -28.88
C ILE A 1114 -54.34 8.40 -27.60
N HIS A 1115 -55.31 7.48 -27.70
CA HIS A 1115 -56.08 6.98 -26.56
C HIS A 1115 -55.43 5.79 -25.84
N ARG A 1116 -54.26 5.33 -26.28
CA ARG A 1116 -53.46 4.25 -25.65
C ARG A 1116 -52.04 4.71 -25.25
N GLY A 1117 -51.82 6.01 -25.07
CA GLY A 1117 -50.54 6.56 -24.60
C GLY A 1117 -50.18 6.15 -23.17
N GLY A 1118 -48.91 6.37 -22.78
CA GLY A 1118 -48.36 5.94 -21.49
C GLY A 1118 -49.14 6.43 -20.26
N GLY A 1119 -49.66 7.65 -20.27
CA GLY A 1119 -50.49 8.18 -19.19
C GLY A 1119 -51.82 7.43 -18.97
N GLN A 1120 -52.26 6.62 -19.94
CA GLN A 1120 -53.44 5.76 -19.82
C GLN A 1120 -53.05 4.33 -19.45
N VAL A 1121 -51.99 3.78 -20.03
CA VAL A 1121 -51.63 2.37 -19.87
C VAL A 1121 -50.81 2.12 -18.59
N ILE A 1122 -49.84 2.97 -18.27
CA ILE A 1122 -48.94 2.80 -17.09
C ILE A 1122 -49.72 2.68 -15.77
N PRO A 1123 -50.63 3.62 -15.40
CA PRO A 1123 -51.38 3.49 -14.15
C PRO A 1123 -52.34 2.29 -14.17
N THR A 1124 -52.87 1.92 -15.35
CA THR A 1124 -53.72 0.73 -15.51
C THR A 1124 -52.94 -0.55 -15.27
N ALA A 1125 -51.74 -0.65 -15.84
CA ALA A 1125 -50.82 -1.78 -15.66
C ALA A 1125 -50.43 -1.93 -14.18
N ARG A 1126 -50.10 -0.81 -13.50
CA ARG A 1126 -49.79 -0.82 -12.06
C ARG A 1126 -50.98 -1.34 -11.23
N ARG A 1127 -52.20 -0.86 -11.48
CA ARG A 1127 -53.41 -1.32 -10.77
C ARG A 1127 -53.68 -2.80 -10.99
N VAL A 1128 -53.64 -3.30 -12.23
CA VAL A 1128 -53.94 -4.71 -12.51
C VAL A 1128 -52.88 -5.64 -11.93
N ILE A 1129 -51.62 -5.22 -11.88
CA ILE A 1129 -50.52 -5.96 -11.23
C ILE A 1129 -50.78 -6.10 -9.74
N TYR A 1130 -51.12 -5.02 -9.02
CA TYR A 1130 -51.49 -5.11 -7.60
C TYR A 1130 -52.73 -5.97 -7.36
N ALA A 1131 -53.77 -5.84 -8.21
CA ALA A 1131 -54.95 -6.69 -8.12
C ALA A 1131 -54.60 -8.18 -8.31
N SER A 1132 -53.70 -8.48 -9.25
CA SER A 1132 -53.28 -9.87 -9.53
C SER A 1132 -52.47 -10.45 -8.37
N GLN A 1133 -51.60 -9.65 -7.74
CA GLN A 1133 -50.87 -10.03 -6.54
C GLN A 1133 -51.83 -10.32 -5.36
N LEU A 1134 -52.78 -9.42 -5.09
CA LEU A 1134 -53.73 -9.58 -3.97
C LEU A 1134 -54.66 -10.79 -4.15
N THR A 1135 -54.97 -11.19 -5.38
CA THR A 1135 -55.78 -12.39 -5.68
C THR A 1135 -54.97 -13.69 -5.70
N ALA A 1136 -53.65 -13.61 -5.61
CA ALA A 1136 -52.70 -14.74 -5.65
C ALA A 1136 -52.20 -15.16 -4.25
N LYS A 1137 -52.95 -14.85 -3.19
CA LYS A 1137 -52.58 -15.12 -1.78
C LYS A 1137 -51.18 -14.56 -1.46
N PRO A 1138 -51.03 -13.23 -1.36
CA PRO A 1138 -49.73 -12.61 -1.15
C PRO A 1138 -49.12 -13.02 0.19
N ARG A 1139 -47.78 -13.09 0.25
CA ARG A 1139 -46.99 -13.43 1.43
C ARG A 1139 -45.83 -12.44 1.60
N LEU A 1140 -45.36 -12.29 2.83
CA LEU A 1140 -44.10 -11.60 3.11
C LEU A 1140 -42.96 -12.61 3.08
N LEU A 1141 -41.84 -12.20 2.49
CA LEU A 1141 -40.56 -12.88 2.64
C LEU A 1141 -39.69 -12.12 3.64
N GLU A 1142 -39.23 -12.82 4.67
CA GLU A 1142 -38.23 -12.31 5.60
C GLU A 1142 -36.82 -12.74 5.16
N PRO A 1143 -35.81 -11.87 5.29
CA PRO A 1143 -34.44 -12.27 5.00
C PRO A 1143 -33.90 -13.14 6.15
N VAL A 1144 -33.11 -14.15 5.80
CA VAL A 1144 -32.54 -15.11 6.75
C VAL A 1144 -31.01 -15.12 6.63
N TYR A 1145 -30.36 -15.14 7.80
CA TYR A 1145 -28.93 -15.36 7.91
C TYR A 1145 -28.63 -16.85 8.07
N LEU A 1146 -27.62 -17.33 7.36
CA LEU A 1146 -26.86 -18.50 7.76
C LEU A 1146 -25.94 -18.07 8.90
N VAL A 1147 -26.12 -18.70 10.06
CA VAL A 1147 -25.31 -18.49 11.25
C VAL A 1147 -24.39 -19.67 11.43
N GLU A 1148 -23.08 -19.42 11.40
CA GLU A 1148 -22.07 -20.39 11.79
C GLU A 1148 -21.56 -20.03 13.19
N ILE A 1149 -21.59 -21.00 14.11
CA ILE A 1149 -21.17 -20.83 15.49
C ILE A 1149 -20.14 -21.90 15.82
N GLN A 1150 -18.95 -21.46 16.21
CA GLN A 1150 -17.91 -22.33 16.72
C GLN A 1150 -17.82 -22.18 18.23
N ALA A 1151 -17.88 -23.31 18.94
CA ALA A 1151 -17.79 -23.33 20.39
C ALA A 1151 -17.38 -24.71 20.93
N PRO A 1152 -16.80 -24.78 22.14
CA PRO A 1152 -16.58 -26.05 22.83
C PRO A 1152 -17.89 -26.71 23.27
N GLU A 1153 -17.86 -28.03 23.50
CA GLU A 1153 -19.04 -28.86 23.83
C GLU A 1153 -19.86 -28.31 25.02
N ASN A 1154 -19.19 -27.77 26.03
CA ASN A 1154 -19.82 -27.23 27.24
C ASN A 1154 -20.67 -25.97 26.96
N ALA A 1155 -20.48 -25.29 25.82
CA ALA A 1155 -21.22 -24.10 25.44
C ALA A 1155 -22.46 -24.40 24.57
N LEU A 1156 -22.62 -25.64 24.07
CA LEU A 1156 -23.73 -26.03 23.18
C LEU A 1156 -25.10 -25.73 23.77
N GLY A 1157 -25.32 -26.01 25.06
CA GLY A 1157 -26.58 -25.75 25.74
C GLY A 1157 -26.98 -24.27 25.73
N GLY A 1158 -26.01 -23.36 25.87
CA GLY A 1158 -26.23 -21.92 25.77
C GLY A 1158 -26.59 -21.50 24.35
N ILE A 1159 -25.95 -22.08 23.34
CA ILE A 1159 -26.21 -21.78 21.93
C ILE A 1159 -27.62 -22.18 21.52
N TYR A 1160 -28.02 -23.43 21.82
CA TYR A 1160 -29.38 -23.90 21.56
C TYR A 1160 -30.44 -23.07 22.27
N GLY A 1161 -30.18 -22.66 23.51
CA GLY A 1161 -31.09 -21.78 24.26
C GLY A 1161 -31.34 -20.45 23.55
N VAL A 1162 -30.28 -19.78 23.10
CA VAL A 1162 -30.40 -18.48 22.43
C VAL A 1162 -31.01 -18.62 21.03
N LEU A 1163 -30.60 -19.61 20.24
CA LEU A 1163 -31.16 -19.83 18.90
C LEU A 1163 -32.66 -20.13 18.96
N ASN A 1164 -33.11 -21.03 19.86
CA ASN A 1164 -34.53 -21.34 20.00
C ASN A 1164 -35.36 -20.13 20.43
N GLN A 1165 -34.83 -19.28 21.32
CA GLN A 1165 -35.50 -18.05 21.73
C GLN A 1165 -35.68 -17.06 20.56
N LYS A 1166 -34.78 -17.10 19.58
CA LYS A 1166 -34.69 -16.18 18.44
C LYS A 1166 -35.21 -16.78 17.13
N ARG A 1167 -36.04 -17.83 17.18
CA ARG A 1167 -36.58 -18.54 16.00
C ARG A 1167 -35.48 -19.14 15.08
N GLY A 1168 -34.29 -19.38 15.62
CA GLY A 1168 -33.19 -19.99 14.90
C GLY A 1168 -33.39 -21.50 14.71
N HIS A 1169 -33.08 -22.03 13.53
CA HIS A 1169 -33.19 -23.45 13.21
C HIS A 1169 -31.81 -24.05 12.93
N VAL A 1170 -31.32 -24.88 13.85
CA VAL A 1170 -30.06 -25.64 13.66
C VAL A 1170 -30.32 -26.82 12.74
N PHE A 1171 -29.55 -26.92 11.65
CA PHE A 1171 -29.66 -28.00 10.67
C PHE A 1171 -28.38 -28.82 10.52
N GLU A 1172 -27.24 -28.31 10.98
CA GLU A 1172 -25.96 -29.02 10.98
C GLU A 1172 -25.26 -28.84 12.32
N GLU A 1173 -24.87 -29.94 12.96
CA GLU A 1173 -24.00 -29.98 14.12
C GLU A 1173 -22.88 -30.99 13.83
N MET A 1174 -21.64 -30.51 13.81
CA MET A 1174 -20.49 -31.36 13.50
C MET A 1174 -19.34 -31.09 14.49
N GLN A 1175 -18.88 -32.14 15.15
CA GLN A 1175 -17.64 -32.08 15.93
C GLN A 1175 -16.45 -32.02 14.96
N ARG A 1176 -15.56 -31.05 15.15
CA ARG A 1176 -14.35 -30.95 14.33
C ARG A 1176 -13.32 -32.00 14.75
N PRO A 1177 -12.96 -32.97 13.88
CA PRO A 1177 -12.08 -34.05 14.27
C PRO A 1177 -10.70 -33.54 14.71
N GLY A 1178 -10.20 -34.01 15.85
CA GLY A 1178 -8.91 -33.59 16.41
C GLY A 1178 -8.99 -32.33 17.29
N THR A 1179 -10.18 -31.75 17.49
CA THR A 1179 -10.39 -30.56 18.34
C THR A 1179 -11.59 -30.74 19.27
N PRO A 1180 -11.65 -30.07 20.44
CA PRO A 1180 -12.82 -30.08 21.31
C PRO A 1180 -13.94 -29.15 20.83
N LEU A 1181 -13.84 -28.58 19.62
CA LEU A 1181 -14.77 -27.60 19.09
C LEU A 1181 -15.86 -28.26 18.23
N TYR A 1182 -17.07 -27.74 18.37
CA TYR A 1182 -18.22 -28.03 17.53
C TYR A 1182 -18.46 -26.87 16.59
N ASN A 1183 -18.86 -27.20 15.36
CA ASN A 1183 -19.37 -26.25 14.41
C ASN A 1183 -20.87 -26.46 14.25
N ILE A 1184 -21.64 -25.40 14.47
CA ILE A 1184 -23.10 -25.41 14.39
C ILE A 1184 -23.51 -24.46 13.28
N LYS A 1185 -24.31 -24.95 12.33
CA LYS A 1185 -24.96 -24.09 11.33
C LYS A 1185 -26.46 -24.01 11.59
N ALA A 1186 -26.95 -22.79 11.57
CA ALA A 1186 -28.35 -22.50 11.81
C ALA A 1186 -28.87 -21.42 10.86
N TYR A 1187 -30.16 -21.46 10.55
CA TYR A 1187 -30.86 -20.36 9.91
C TYR A 1187 -31.44 -19.44 10.98
N LEU A 1188 -31.21 -18.13 10.86
CA LEU A 1188 -31.68 -17.11 11.81
C LEU A 1188 -32.34 -15.95 11.04
N PRO A 1189 -33.63 -15.64 11.28
CA PRO A 1189 -34.26 -14.46 10.70
C PRO A 1189 -33.51 -13.18 11.06
N VAL A 1190 -33.24 -12.31 10.07
CA VAL A 1190 -32.42 -11.09 10.28
C VAL A 1190 -33.03 -10.19 11.34
N ILE A 1191 -34.36 -10.10 11.45
CA ILE A 1191 -35.03 -9.29 12.47
C ILE A 1191 -34.76 -9.77 13.90
N GLU A 1192 -34.52 -11.07 14.08
CA GLU A 1192 -34.21 -11.68 15.38
C GLU A 1192 -32.71 -11.60 15.70
N SER A 1193 -31.87 -11.32 14.69
CA SER A 1193 -30.41 -11.23 14.83
C SER A 1193 -29.93 -10.04 15.66
N PHE A 1194 -30.76 -9.01 15.86
CA PHE A 1194 -30.38 -7.84 16.64
C PHE A 1194 -30.08 -8.22 18.10
N GLY A 1195 -28.87 -7.88 18.55
CA GLY A 1195 -28.37 -8.26 19.87
C GLY A 1195 -28.13 -9.77 20.04
N PHE A 1196 -28.17 -10.57 18.97
CA PHE A 1196 -27.91 -12.01 19.04
C PHE A 1196 -26.48 -12.29 19.52
N SER A 1197 -25.48 -11.62 18.97
CA SER A 1197 -24.08 -11.82 19.34
C SER A 1197 -23.78 -11.53 20.81
N SER A 1198 -24.40 -10.49 21.39
CA SER A 1198 -24.21 -10.12 22.79
C SER A 1198 -24.92 -11.11 23.72
N GLN A 1199 -26.15 -11.53 23.38
CA GLN A 1199 -26.89 -12.55 24.11
C GLN A 1199 -26.18 -13.91 24.06
N LEU A 1200 -25.67 -14.29 22.89
CA LEU A 1200 -24.93 -15.54 22.73
C LEU A 1200 -23.67 -15.54 23.58
N ARG A 1201 -22.84 -14.48 23.51
CA ARG A 1201 -21.66 -14.37 24.37
C ARG A 1201 -22.00 -14.42 25.84
N ALA A 1202 -23.07 -13.76 26.28
CA ALA A 1202 -23.51 -13.81 27.68
C ALA A 1202 -23.92 -15.23 28.09
N ALA A 1203 -24.70 -15.93 27.26
CA ALA A 1203 -25.17 -17.28 27.51
C ALA A 1203 -24.04 -18.33 27.49
N THR A 1204 -22.96 -18.09 26.73
CA THR A 1204 -21.83 -19.01 26.58
C THR A 1204 -20.58 -18.55 27.32
N SER A 1205 -20.67 -17.55 28.21
CA SER A 1205 -19.51 -16.95 28.89
C SER A 1205 -18.36 -16.53 27.95
N GLY A 1206 -18.72 -16.05 26.76
CA GLY A 1206 -17.78 -15.62 25.71
C GLY A 1206 -17.12 -16.74 24.91
N GLN A 1207 -17.52 -18.01 25.11
CA GLN A 1207 -16.90 -19.16 24.43
C GLN A 1207 -17.43 -19.42 23.01
N ALA A 1208 -18.53 -18.77 22.61
CA ALA A 1208 -19.13 -18.93 21.29
C ALA A 1208 -19.10 -17.61 20.52
N PHE A 1209 -18.72 -17.70 19.25
CA PHE A 1209 -18.65 -16.57 18.34
C PHE A 1209 -19.56 -16.86 17.14
N PRO A 1210 -20.64 -16.10 16.96
CA PRO A 1210 -21.52 -16.27 15.82
C PRO A 1210 -21.05 -15.42 14.65
N GLN A 1211 -21.19 -15.96 13.44
CA GLN A 1211 -21.07 -15.20 12.21
C GLN A 1211 -22.33 -15.35 11.40
N CYS A 1212 -22.90 -14.23 10.97
CA CYS A 1212 -24.16 -14.19 10.23
C CYS A 1212 -23.88 -13.73 8.80
N VAL A 1213 -24.27 -14.54 7.81
CA VAL A 1213 -24.17 -14.20 6.39
C VAL A 1213 -25.57 -14.26 5.79
N PHE A 1214 -25.95 -13.26 4.98
CA PHE A 1214 -27.20 -13.33 4.23
C PHE A 1214 -27.20 -14.55 3.32
N ASP A 1215 -28.19 -15.42 3.50
CA ASP A 1215 -28.27 -16.69 2.79
C ASP A 1215 -29.41 -16.65 1.77
N HIS A 1216 -30.66 -16.55 2.25
CA HIS A 1216 -31.84 -16.55 1.39
C HIS A 1216 -32.99 -15.70 1.95
N TRP A 1217 -34.05 -15.62 1.15
CA TRP A 1217 -35.33 -15.06 1.55
C TRP A 1217 -36.28 -16.20 1.89
N ASP A 1218 -36.77 -16.24 3.12
CA ASP A 1218 -37.70 -17.28 3.59
C ASP A 1218 -39.13 -16.73 3.68
N MET A 1219 -40.12 -17.59 3.41
CA MET A 1219 -41.51 -17.18 3.38
C MET A 1219 -42.14 -17.24 4.77
N MET A 1220 -42.74 -16.13 5.20
CA MET A 1220 -43.49 -16.12 6.46
C MET A 1220 -44.73 -17.01 6.37
N THR A 1221 -44.92 -17.85 7.38
CA THR A 1221 -46.06 -18.79 7.45
C THR A 1221 -47.40 -18.11 7.73
N SER A 1222 -47.38 -16.94 8.38
CA SER A 1222 -48.58 -16.16 8.70
C SER A 1222 -49.11 -15.38 7.50
N ASP A 1223 -50.43 -15.33 7.33
CA ASP A 1223 -51.07 -14.65 6.20
C ASP A 1223 -51.21 -13.14 6.46
N PRO A 1224 -50.61 -12.26 5.64
CA PRO A 1224 -50.70 -10.81 5.85
C PRO A 1224 -52.14 -10.26 5.72
N LEU A 1225 -53.05 -10.96 5.03
CA LEU A 1225 -54.45 -10.54 4.86
C LEU A 1225 -55.35 -10.97 6.03
N GLU A 1226 -54.89 -11.90 6.88
CA GLU A 1226 -55.61 -12.31 8.08
C GLU A 1226 -55.40 -11.29 9.21
N VAL A 1227 -56.49 -10.64 9.63
CA VAL A 1227 -56.45 -9.63 10.70
C VAL A 1227 -55.85 -10.24 11.97
N SER A 1228 -54.91 -9.54 12.60
CA SER A 1228 -54.19 -9.94 13.83
C SER A 1228 -53.13 -11.04 13.67
N SER A 1229 -52.86 -11.51 12.45
CA SER A 1229 -51.69 -12.37 12.20
C SER A 1229 -50.39 -11.60 12.40
N GLN A 1230 -49.27 -12.31 12.64
CA GLN A 1230 -47.96 -11.69 12.79
C GLN A 1230 -47.56 -10.90 11.52
N ALA A 1231 -47.74 -11.49 10.32
CA ALA A 1231 -47.48 -10.81 9.06
C ALA A 1231 -48.39 -9.59 8.85
N ASN A 1232 -49.66 -9.66 9.28
CA ASN A 1232 -50.57 -8.53 9.20
C ASN A 1232 -50.08 -7.36 10.05
N GLN A 1233 -49.71 -7.62 11.31
CA GLN A 1233 -49.17 -6.59 12.19
C GLN A 1233 -47.90 -5.95 11.61
N LEU A 1234 -46.98 -6.76 11.07
CA LEU A 1234 -45.78 -6.27 10.41
C LEU A 1234 -46.09 -5.37 9.20
N VAL A 1235 -47.04 -5.75 8.34
CA VAL A 1235 -47.50 -4.92 7.22
C VAL A 1235 -48.03 -3.58 7.73
N LEU A 1236 -48.89 -3.59 8.75
CA LEU A 1236 -49.46 -2.36 9.32
C LEU A 1236 -48.37 -1.44 9.89
N ASP A 1237 -47.40 -2.02 10.61
CA ASP A 1237 -46.29 -1.27 11.20
C ASP A 1237 -45.37 -0.66 10.13
N ILE A 1238 -45.08 -1.40 9.04
CA ILE A 1238 -44.31 -0.89 7.89
C ILE A 1238 -45.07 0.26 7.20
N ARG A 1239 -46.38 0.09 6.96
CA ARG A 1239 -47.22 1.11 6.32
C ARG A 1239 -47.26 2.38 7.16
N LYS A 1240 -47.45 2.25 8.47
CA LYS A 1240 -47.44 3.37 9.42
C LYS A 1240 -46.10 4.11 9.38
N ARG A 1241 -44.98 3.38 9.39
CA ARG A 1241 -43.64 3.97 9.31
C ARG A 1241 -43.43 4.75 8.01
N LYS A 1242 -43.86 4.20 6.87
CA LYS A 1242 -43.77 4.86 5.55
C LYS A 1242 -44.75 6.02 5.37
N GLY A 1243 -45.62 6.31 6.34
CA GLY A 1243 -46.65 7.34 6.21
C GLY A 1243 -47.79 6.96 5.25
N LEU A 1244 -47.93 5.68 4.93
CA LEU A 1244 -49.03 5.15 4.12
C LEU A 1244 -50.32 5.05 4.94
N LYS A 1245 -51.46 4.89 4.26
CA LYS A 1245 -52.72 4.57 4.95
C LYS A 1245 -52.53 3.27 5.72
N GLU A 1246 -52.75 3.28 7.05
CA GLU A 1246 -52.54 2.11 7.90
C GLU A 1246 -53.34 0.90 7.39
N GLN A 1247 -54.61 1.09 7.02
CA GLN A 1247 -55.39 0.06 6.37
C GLN A 1247 -54.85 -0.25 4.97
N MET A 1248 -54.68 -1.54 4.67
CA MET A 1248 -54.35 -2.00 3.33
C MET A 1248 -55.39 -1.54 2.31
N THR A 1249 -54.93 -1.13 1.14
CA THR A 1249 -55.82 -0.70 0.05
C THR A 1249 -56.68 -1.88 -0.39
N PRO A 1250 -58.03 -1.76 -0.39
CA PRO A 1250 -58.90 -2.88 -0.74
C PRO A 1250 -58.76 -3.25 -2.22
N LEU A 1251 -58.95 -4.53 -2.54
CA LEU A 1251 -58.90 -5.03 -3.93
C LEU A 1251 -59.80 -4.24 -4.89
N SER A 1252 -60.92 -3.68 -4.40
CA SER A 1252 -61.86 -2.86 -5.18
C SER A 1252 -61.25 -1.59 -5.76
N ASP A 1253 -60.15 -1.08 -5.20
CA ASP A 1253 -59.49 0.13 -5.70
C ASP A 1253 -58.58 -0.19 -6.90
N PHE A 1254 -58.18 -1.45 -7.03
CA PHE A 1254 -57.29 -1.94 -8.09
C PHE A 1254 -58.05 -2.70 -9.20
N GLU A 1255 -58.99 -3.57 -8.83
CA GLU A 1255 -59.80 -4.39 -9.74
C GLU A 1255 -61.08 -3.66 -10.16
N ASP A 1256 -61.28 -3.49 -11.46
CA ASP A 1256 -62.51 -2.98 -12.06
C ASP A 1256 -63.41 -4.15 -12.50
N LYS A 1257 -64.70 -4.10 -12.18
CA LYS A 1257 -65.70 -5.04 -12.73
C LYS A 1257 -66.23 -4.52 -14.07
N LEU A 1258 -66.61 -5.45 -14.96
CA LEU A 1258 -67.09 -5.12 -16.30
C LEU A 1258 -68.36 -4.25 -16.25
#